data_AF-F8AAE4-F1
#
_entry.id   AF-F8AAE4-F1
#
_cell.length_a   1.000
_cell.length_b   1.000
_cell.length_c   1.000
_cell.angle_alpha   90.00
_cell.angle_beta   90.00
_cell.angle_gamma   90.00
#
_symmetry.space_group_name_H-M   'P 1'
#
loop_
_entity.id
_entity.type
_entity.pdbx_description
1 polymer ?
#
loop_
_entity_poly.entity_id
_entity_poly.type
_entity_poly.pdbx_seq_one_letter_code
_entity_poly.pdbx_strand_id
1 'polypeptide(L)'
;MDYLEHYLRLGWAILPLRPRSKAPALPWGGFQKKPPGVKEWVTWRVIFPIPPHGVAVMCGAVSNLIVIDCDDKEVVSRLLPEIPFDAPTSQTKRGFHFFFRYQPGIPSTTIEVTGIGRLEIKSDRSLVTLPPSTHPEGHRYEWVLAPWDVDALPELPNWLVELLQKQERRKELARQVGYVSFPRPGRKLTPEALREILTQVGTEIVKEVPIGDREALRLKSCPICGKSEGNPWIWADSGRLLDFRATCPASRDRGGLSLRAWLREIGQEGLLANLEVGEAEEVSPPEVPAASVDEARVLVLKALRAGGDSIITVPPGVGKSRTTLEWLAKEGPRPAVYSVPTLGLAQELAEAARALTADPVLVFAGRNKETCFRWEEARTAHDLGYDPGQVLCPTCPHNPKTVVFSQKCEFMRQFEGVNREKGLFFASHKLACHLIKDFLKKAKVWILDEELHSLVEVVKCPLDALRTLRAVFPEDSVTMRLADVVLEVEDDLHKAANGKSRAEGRIYARKVGFGPWQGKKPLAQWLGLDLIQLSPTIRDEIARVLKAYRKPTLFRKGVNLKALQWIQEVTRTGLAYLVARKDPCRPIELRRVVNPVPEKWRGRLIVLDATAYPPVVERALKRPGVQVLDIRVPVEMRTAWIKRSVSKTAIAREKGRKTAIKALKQALKEIKAEKILIFCHQAIKAKVEEVVAQDPRKIVVTHHFGAETRGTNQFADFETVILLGLPVVNPAAYYDTALALGLSEQEWEDWLHLLAQAGAWQEIHRTRPVLQPGKQVLVIAPRWPFKEWLGRPRRVIEPEEVKGALDLATKVLLLWVEDFGFVYVEIALLLSIGRPEQIPPVEVRAEVWQRIRGAFPKEFVRFFTKLESLYRASGNPLSRSKHPRPSQEIPVKGGARGSQKPFIYILKGHREPLELGISGNSKGFPPPFKGNLITNADNKIEFFDKKWWPKLFARLRKARPDLPVFEVQIRTKGGLQKTRGIGDIKTAQDFYRALGREIDFNSWREVVNV
;
A
#
# COMPACT_ATOMS: atom_id res chain seq x y z
N MET A 1 20.10 7.04 62.05
CA MET A 1 20.57 6.10 61.02
C MET A 1 20.69 6.83 59.69
N ASP A 2 21.57 6.38 58.80
CA ASP A 2 21.77 6.96 57.46
C ASP A 2 20.58 6.62 56.53
N TYR A 3 20.13 7.56 55.69
CA TYR A 3 19.02 7.38 54.74
C TYR A 3 19.20 6.14 53.85
N LEU A 4 20.44 5.88 53.43
CA LEU A 4 20.78 4.73 52.60
C LEU A 4 20.47 3.39 53.31
N GLU A 5 20.71 3.33 54.61
CA GLU A 5 20.47 2.13 55.40
C GLU A 5 18.98 1.82 55.52
N HIS A 6 18.16 2.87 55.70
CA HIS A 6 16.70 2.73 55.68
C HIS A 6 16.20 2.20 54.34
N TYR A 7 16.63 2.77 53.21
CA TYR A 7 16.22 2.32 51.89
C TYR A 7 16.61 0.86 51.61
N LEU A 8 17.82 0.45 52.01
CA LEU A 8 18.26 -0.93 51.85
C LEU A 8 17.47 -1.90 52.72
N ARG A 9 17.09 -1.51 53.95
CA ARG A 9 16.22 -2.33 54.84
C ARG A 9 14.81 -2.49 54.29
N LEU A 10 14.30 -1.49 53.59
CA LEU A 10 13.03 -1.57 52.86
C LEU A 10 13.11 -2.46 51.61
N GLY A 11 14.29 -2.99 51.28
CA GLY A 11 14.51 -3.79 50.07
C GLY A 11 14.48 -2.97 48.79
N TRP A 12 14.63 -1.64 48.86
CA TRP A 12 14.57 -0.78 47.70
C TRP A 12 15.85 -0.88 46.87
N ALA A 13 15.68 -1.13 45.57
CA ALA A 13 16.76 -1.19 44.60
C ALA A 13 17.16 0.24 44.21
N ILE A 14 18.04 0.83 45.01
CA ILE A 14 18.50 2.22 44.87
C ILE A 14 19.78 2.34 44.03
N LEU A 15 19.96 3.48 43.36
CA LEU A 15 21.09 3.80 42.49
C LEU A 15 21.66 5.20 42.79
N PRO A 16 22.99 5.37 42.72
CA PRO A 16 23.60 6.69 42.84
C PRO A 16 23.25 7.56 41.62
N LEU A 17 22.99 8.84 41.87
CA LEU A 17 22.79 9.88 40.86
C LEU A 17 24.05 10.75 40.75
N ARG A 18 24.27 11.34 39.58
CA ARG A 18 25.34 12.34 39.40
C ARG A 18 25.09 13.57 40.28
N PRO A 19 26.15 14.28 40.73
CA PRO A 19 25.98 15.46 41.56
C PRO A 19 25.05 16.50 40.93
N ARG A 20 24.10 17.02 41.72
CA ARG A 20 23.09 18.00 41.27
C ARG A 20 22.40 17.59 39.96
N SER A 21 22.05 16.32 39.81
CA SER A 21 21.42 15.76 38.61
C SER A 21 20.33 14.76 38.97
N LYS A 22 19.38 14.58 38.04
CA LYS A 22 18.43 13.45 38.07
C LYS A 22 18.93 12.25 37.26
N ALA A 23 20.13 12.34 36.67
CA ALA A 23 20.70 11.26 35.86
C ALA A 23 21.45 10.24 36.73
N PRO A 24 21.25 8.93 36.53
CA PRO A 24 21.99 7.90 37.26
C PRO A 24 23.48 7.97 36.93
N ALA A 25 24.32 7.72 37.93
CA ALA A 25 25.77 7.65 37.77
C ALA A 25 26.22 6.38 37.04
N LEU A 26 25.36 5.35 37.00
CA LEU A 26 25.63 4.04 36.41
C LEU A 26 24.57 3.65 35.36
N PRO A 27 24.92 2.92 34.28
CA PRO A 27 23.94 2.33 33.37
C PRO A 27 23.04 1.34 34.11
N TRP A 28 21.72 1.59 34.12
CA TRP A 28 20.82 0.90 35.03
C TRP A 28 19.91 -0.15 34.40
N GLY A 29 19.86 -0.24 33.06
CA GLY A 29 18.99 -1.20 32.36
C GLY A 29 19.24 -2.66 32.76
N GLY A 30 20.49 -3.03 33.07
CA GLY A 30 20.83 -4.37 33.57
C GLY A 30 20.31 -4.65 34.99
N PHE A 31 20.19 -3.62 35.83
CA PHE A 31 19.75 -3.76 37.22
C PHE A 31 18.25 -4.07 37.36
N GLN A 32 17.47 -3.98 36.29
CA GLN A 32 16.09 -4.46 36.28
C GLN A 32 15.97 -5.98 36.37
N LYS A 33 16.99 -6.72 35.92
CA LYS A 33 17.04 -8.19 36.03
C LYS A 33 17.77 -8.65 37.30
N LYS A 34 18.76 -7.87 37.73
CA LYS A 34 19.57 -8.14 38.92
C LYS A 34 19.71 -6.84 39.72
N PRO A 35 18.78 -6.55 40.65
CA PRO A 35 18.80 -5.30 41.40
C PRO A 35 20.04 -5.22 42.31
N PRO A 36 20.61 -4.02 42.53
CA PRO A 36 21.69 -3.82 43.48
C PRO A 36 21.17 -3.97 44.91
N GLY A 37 21.98 -4.59 45.77
CA GLY A 37 21.68 -4.75 47.19
C GLY A 37 22.74 -4.10 48.08
N VAL A 38 22.80 -4.56 49.33
CA VAL A 38 23.71 -4.04 50.35
C VAL A 38 25.18 -4.13 49.91
N LYS A 39 25.57 -5.23 49.25
CA LYS A 39 26.96 -5.47 48.82
C LYS A 39 27.44 -4.43 47.82
N GLU A 40 26.64 -4.15 46.79
CA GLU A 40 26.95 -3.13 45.79
C GLU A 40 27.05 -1.75 46.45
N TRP A 41 26.18 -1.44 47.40
CA TRP A 41 26.17 -0.14 48.08
C TRP A 41 27.29 0.09 49.07
N VAL A 42 27.84 -0.97 49.69
CA VAL A 42 29.07 -0.86 50.50
C VAL A 42 30.23 -0.33 49.66
N THR A 43 30.33 -0.74 48.39
CA THR A 43 31.33 -0.22 47.45
C THR A 43 30.93 1.15 46.92
N TRP A 44 29.68 1.33 46.49
CA TRP A 44 29.23 2.57 45.85
C TRP A 44 29.24 3.77 46.78
N ARG A 45 28.95 3.62 48.07
CA ARG A 45 28.99 4.75 49.01
C ARG A 45 30.37 5.41 49.13
N VAL A 46 31.45 4.66 48.86
CA VAL A 46 32.82 5.17 48.83
C VAL A 46 33.08 5.96 47.54
N ILE A 47 32.55 5.48 46.42
CA ILE A 47 32.75 6.06 45.09
C ILE A 47 31.81 7.26 44.86
N PHE A 48 30.60 7.20 45.41
CA PHE A 48 29.51 8.16 45.23
C PHE A 48 29.00 8.64 46.59
N PRO A 49 29.77 9.48 47.32
CA PRO A 49 29.33 10.02 48.60
C PRO A 49 28.10 10.92 48.42
N ILE A 50 27.14 10.80 49.35
CA ILE A 50 25.87 11.53 49.36
C ILE A 50 25.81 12.39 50.63
N PRO A 51 25.97 13.73 50.54
CA PRO A 51 26.27 14.56 49.35
C PRO A 51 27.74 14.45 48.86
N PRO A 52 28.09 14.91 47.62
CA PRO A 52 27.30 15.71 46.67
C PRO A 52 26.49 14.92 45.64
N HIS A 53 26.61 13.59 45.61
CA HIS A 53 25.78 12.73 44.75
C HIS A 53 24.34 12.65 45.30
N GLY A 54 23.41 12.22 44.45
CA GLY A 54 22.04 11.90 44.88
C GLY A 54 21.81 10.38 44.90
N VAL A 55 20.59 10.00 45.25
CA VAL A 55 20.08 8.64 45.23
C VAL A 55 18.70 8.61 44.56
N ALA A 56 18.46 7.58 43.75
CA ALA A 56 17.15 7.28 43.20
C ALA A 56 16.78 5.83 43.46
N VAL A 57 15.49 5.52 43.50
CA VAL A 57 14.95 4.16 43.55
C VAL A 57 14.43 3.72 42.20
N MET A 58 14.69 2.46 41.83
CA MET A 58 14.00 1.80 40.72
C MET A 58 12.62 1.36 41.16
N CYS A 59 11.58 1.89 40.53
CA CYS A 59 10.19 1.52 40.81
C CYS A 59 9.83 0.19 40.11
N GLY A 60 8.68 -0.36 40.49
CA GLY A 60 8.13 -1.62 39.98
C GLY A 60 8.41 -2.80 40.88
N ALA A 61 8.36 -4.00 40.29
CA ALA A 61 8.54 -5.26 41.00
C ALA A 61 9.87 -5.36 41.74
N VAL A 62 10.93 -4.71 41.22
CA VAL A 62 12.29 -4.75 41.77
C VAL A 62 12.43 -4.09 43.15
N SER A 63 11.55 -3.15 43.51
CA SER A 63 11.53 -2.50 44.83
C SER A 63 10.17 -2.62 45.52
N ASN A 64 9.26 -3.42 44.96
CA ASN A 64 7.86 -3.50 45.39
C ASN A 64 7.18 -2.12 45.52
N LEU A 65 7.47 -1.19 44.60
CA LEU A 65 7.10 0.22 44.70
C LEU A 65 6.40 0.79 43.46
N ILE A 66 5.31 1.52 43.65
CA ILE A 66 4.70 2.44 42.68
C ILE A 66 4.77 3.86 43.28
N VAL A 67 5.05 4.87 42.45
CA VAL A 67 5.07 6.27 42.89
C VAL A 67 4.16 7.11 42.02
N ILE A 68 3.34 7.96 42.64
CA ILE A 68 2.64 9.05 41.95
C ILE A 68 3.52 10.30 42.03
N ASP A 69 4.01 10.75 40.88
CA ASP A 69 4.83 11.95 40.71
C ASP A 69 3.95 13.10 40.20
N CYS A 70 3.80 14.14 41.01
CA CYS A 70 2.95 15.28 40.71
C CYS A 70 3.70 16.60 40.98
N ASP A 71 4.08 17.29 39.90
CA ASP A 71 4.82 18.56 39.96
C ASP A 71 3.90 19.81 39.95
N ASP A 72 2.58 19.65 39.83
CA ASP A 72 1.61 20.76 39.77
C ASP A 72 0.88 20.94 41.11
N LYS A 73 0.99 22.13 41.71
CA LYS A 73 0.42 22.45 43.02
C LYS A 73 -1.10 22.41 43.04
N GLU A 74 -1.77 22.83 41.96
CA GLU A 74 -3.23 22.77 41.89
C GLU A 74 -3.69 21.30 41.83
N VAL A 75 -2.99 20.48 41.05
CA VAL A 75 -3.28 19.04 40.95
C VAL A 75 -3.05 18.35 42.29
N VAL A 76 -1.96 18.66 43.01
CA VAL A 76 -1.71 18.15 44.37
C VAL A 76 -2.86 18.47 45.31
N SER A 77 -3.36 19.73 45.32
CA SER A 77 -4.44 20.12 46.23
C SER A 77 -5.73 19.33 46.03
N ARG A 78 -6.01 18.90 44.79
CA ARG A 78 -7.16 18.07 44.43
C ARG A 78 -6.90 16.58 44.60
N LEU A 79 -5.64 16.15 44.52
CA LEU A 79 -5.22 14.76 44.69
C LEU A 79 -5.15 14.36 46.17
N LEU A 80 -4.69 15.24 47.05
CA LEU A 80 -4.48 14.93 48.48
C LEU A 80 -5.69 14.29 49.18
N PRO A 81 -6.95 14.74 48.99
CA PRO A 81 -8.12 14.11 49.59
C PRO A 81 -8.40 12.68 49.10
N GLU A 82 -7.85 12.31 47.94
CA GLU A 82 -8.07 11.03 47.25
C GLU A 82 -6.95 10.01 47.53
N ILE A 83 -5.92 10.42 48.30
CA ILE A 83 -4.74 9.61 48.63
C ILE A 83 -4.82 9.18 50.10
N PRO A 84 -4.48 7.93 50.44
CA PRO A 84 -4.38 7.48 51.83
C PRO A 84 -3.47 8.41 52.65
N PHE A 85 -3.94 8.83 53.82
CA PHE A 85 -3.22 9.79 54.68
C PHE A 85 -1.86 9.25 55.18
N ASP A 86 -1.71 7.93 55.18
CA ASP A 86 -0.52 7.18 55.58
C ASP A 86 0.43 6.87 54.40
N ALA A 87 0.16 7.37 53.19
CA ALA A 87 1.06 7.20 52.07
C ALA A 87 2.37 7.98 52.29
N PRO A 88 3.54 7.31 52.35
CA PRO A 88 4.81 8.03 52.49
C PRO A 88 4.97 9.04 51.36
N THR A 89 5.43 10.22 51.70
CA THR A 89 5.38 11.38 50.83
C THR A 89 6.71 12.13 50.89
N SER A 90 7.34 12.34 49.75
CA SER A 90 8.51 13.24 49.66
C SER A 90 8.16 14.52 48.91
N GLN A 91 8.69 15.64 49.42
CA GLN A 91 8.56 16.94 48.79
C GLN A 91 9.57 17.06 47.65
N THR A 92 9.07 17.42 46.47
CA THR A 92 9.89 17.78 45.30
C THR A 92 9.98 19.30 45.19
N LYS A 93 10.78 19.78 44.24
CA LYS A 93 10.89 21.22 43.97
C LYS A 93 9.54 21.89 43.71
N ARG A 94 8.62 21.20 43.03
CA ARG A 94 7.36 21.79 42.53
C ARG A 94 6.10 21.14 43.10
N GLY A 95 6.19 19.90 43.58
CA GLY A 95 5.07 19.18 44.18
C GLY A 95 5.55 18.02 45.04
N PHE A 96 5.00 16.82 44.84
CA PHE A 96 5.18 15.69 45.76
C PHE A 96 5.30 14.35 45.03
N HIS A 97 6.01 13.42 45.67
CA HIS A 97 6.02 12.00 45.34
C HIS A 97 5.28 11.22 46.41
N PHE A 98 4.25 10.50 46.04
CA PHE A 98 3.46 9.62 46.93
C PHE A 98 3.82 8.16 46.65
N PHE A 99 4.19 7.39 47.67
CA PHE A 99 4.76 6.05 47.55
C PHE A 99 3.74 4.97 47.94
N PHE A 100 3.57 3.96 47.09
CA PHE A 100 2.60 2.88 47.20
C PHE A 100 3.24 1.52 46.99
N ARG A 101 2.62 0.47 47.54
CA ARG A 101 3.01 -0.91 47.28
C ARG A 101 2.79 -1.27 45.81
N TYR A 102 3.72 -2.02 45.23
CA TYR A 102 3.59 -2.50 43.86
C TYR A 102 2.39 -3.43 43.68
N GLN A 103 1.63 -3.15 42.63
CA GLN A 103 0.54 -3.99 42.15
C GLN A 103 0.88 -4.48 40.74
N PRO A 104 0.93 -5.80 40.49
CA PRO A 104 1.18 -6.35 39.16
C PRO A 104 0.22 -5.81 38.11
N GLY A 105 0.74 -5.47 36.93
CA GLY A 105 -0.06 -5.01 35.80
C GLY A 105 -0.28 -3.49 35.73
N ILE A 106 0.21 -2.71 36.69
CA ILE A 106 0.19 -1.24 36.62
C ILE A 106 1.42 -0.71 35.87
N PRO A 107 1.27 -0.12 34.66
CA PRO A 107 2.41 0.37 33.89
C PRO A 107 2.84 1.78 34.33
N SER A 108 4.12 2.09 34.14
CA SER A 108 4.58 3.48 34.19
C SER A 108 3.90 4.29 33.07
N THR A 109 3.13 5.33 33.43
CA THR A 109 2.34 6.09 32.46
C THR A 109 1.98 7.48 32.97
N THR A 110 1.55 8.35 32.07
CA THR A 110 0.94 9.63 32.42
C THR A 110 -0.55 9.55 32.15
N ILE A 111 -1.36 9.99 33.10
CA ILE A 111 -2.82 9.96 32.99
C ILE A 111 -3.42 11.31 33.35
N GLU A 112 -4.42 11.73 32.58
CA GLU A 112 -5.25 12.90 32.87
C GLU A 112 -6.50 12.42 33.62
N VAL A 113 -6.67 12.86 34.86
CA VAL A 113 -7.80 12.48 35.71
C VAL A 113 -8.79 13.64 35.77
N THR A 114 -10.03 13.40 35.36
CA THR A 114 -11.09 14.43 35.38
C THR A 114 -11.32 14.92 36.80
N GLY A 115 -11.29 16.24 37.01
CA GLY A 115 -11.45 16.86 38.33
C GLY A 115 -10.17 16.95 39.16
N ILE A 116 -9.11 16.20 38.84
CA ILE A 116 -7.82 16.26 39.54
C ILE A 116 -6.76 16.94 38.65
N GLY A 117 -6.49 16.39 37.47
CA GLY A 117 -5.50 16.87 36.51
C GLY A 117 -4.51 15.78 36.08
N ARG A 118 -3.35 16.20 35.59
CA ARG A 118 -2.32 15.31 35.04
C ARG A 118 -1.46 14.67 36.14
N LEU A 119 -1.44 13.34 36.20
CA LEU A 119 -0.63 12.53 37.11
C LEU A 119 0.42 11.71 36.35
N GLU A 120 1.61 11.55 36.92
CA GLU A 120 2.63 10.63 36.41
C GLU A 120 2.80 9.42 37.35
N ILE A 121 2.46 8.23 36.85
CA ILE A 121 2.60 6.96 37.57
C ILE A 121 3.95 6.34 37.22
N LYS A 122 4.77 6.08 38.23
CA LYS A 122 6.09 5.45 38.11
C LYS A 122 6.00 4.04 38.70
N SER A 123 6.09 3.03 37.84
CA SER A 123 6.09 1.60 38.19
C SER A 123 7.32 0.94 37.54
N ASP A 124 7.19 -0.26 36.98
CA ASP A 124 8.27 -0.96 36.27
C ASP A 124 8.93 -0.05 35.23
N ARG A 125 10.27 -0.13 35.15
CA ARG A 125 11.13 0.66 34.24
C ARG A 125 11.13 2.17 34.52
N SER A 126 10.85 2.59 35.75
CA SER A 126 10.95 3.98 36.17
C SER A 126 11.96 4.20 37.30
N LEU A 127 12.50 5.41 37.38
CA LEU A 127 13.38 5.88 38.44
C LEU A 127 12.75 7.10 39.12
N VAL A 128 12.84 7.14 40.45
CA VAL A 128 12.36 8.26 41.28
C VAL A 128 13.50 8.72 42.19
N THR A 129 13.77 10.02 42.23
CA THR A 129 14.78 10.60 43.12
C THR A 129 14.30 10.57 44.56
N LEU A 130 15.15 10.14 45.49
CA LEU A 130 14.83 10.04 46.92
C LEU A 130 15.55 11.13 47.74
N PRO A 131 14.99 11.56 48.89
CA PRO A 131 15.75 12.28 49.91
C PRO A 131 17.02 11.51 50.33
N PRO A 132 18.12 12.16 50.73
CA PRO A 132 18.31 13.61 50.86
C PRO A 132 18.90 14.27 49.60
N SER A 133 18.61 13.74 48.39
CA SER A 133 19.19 14.22 47.13
C SER A 133 18.93 15.71 46.86
N THR A 134 19.81 16.35 46.09
CA THR A 134 19.66 17.75 45.67
C THR A 134 19.30 17.85 44.19
N HIS A 135 18.21 18.55 43.89
CA HIS A 135 17.78 18.91 42.54
C HIS A 135 18.87 19.73 41.81
N PRO A 136 18.96 19.67 40.47
CA PRO A 136 19.88 20.52 39.68
C PRO A 136 19.86 22.02 40.02
N GLU A 137 18.70 22.50 40.47
CA GLU A 137 18.45 23.91 40.82
C GLU A 137 18.58 24.19 42.33
N GLY A 138 19.17 23.28 43.11
CA GLY A 138 19.52 23.50 44.51
C GLY A 138 18.47 23.11 45.56
N HIS A 139 17.22 22.82 45.17
CA HIS A 139 16.21 22.32 46.10
C HIS A 139 16.55 20.91 46.62
N ARG A 140 16.42 20.65 47.91
CA ARG A 140 16.67 19.35 48.53
C ARG A 140 15.37 18.56 48.64
N TYR A 141 15.40 17.30 48.21
CA TYR A 141 14.28 16.38 48.43
C TYR A 141 14.22 16.03 49.92
N GLU A 142 13.03 16.15 50.52
CA GLU A 142 12.80 15.90 51.95
C GLU A 142 11.55 15.02 52.15
N TRP A 143 11.54 14.19 53.19
CA TRP A 143 10.36 13.40 53.53
C TRP A 143 9.39 14.27 54.32
N VAL A 144 8.14 14.31 53.89
CA VAL A 144 7.00 14.84 54.66
C VAL A 144 6.46 13.76 55.59
N LEU A 145 6.34 12.54 55.07
CA LEU A 145 6.08 11.31 55.82
C LEU A 145 7.03 10.25 55.29
N ALA A 146 7.92 9.72 56.13
CA ALA A 146 8.94 8.79 55.68
C ALA A 146 8.42 7.35 55.65
N PRO A 147 8.95 6.49 54.75
CA PRO A 147 8.48 5.11 54.59
C PRO A 147 8.78 4.19 55.79
N TRP A 148 9.61 4.62 56.75
CA TRP A 148 9.87 3.90 58.00
C TRP A 148 9.02 4.40 59.18
N ASP A 149 8.21 5.45 58.98
CA ASP A 149 7.28 5.98 59.98
C ASP A 149 5.87 5.38 59.83
N VAL A 150 5.71 4.40 58.93
CA VAL A 150 4.45 3.70 58.64
C VAL A 150 4.63 2.18 58.69
N ASP A 151 3.58 1.44 59.04
CA ASP A 151 3.65 -0.03 59.19
C ASP A 151 3.90 -0.74 57.85
N ALA A 152 3.26 -0.25 56.77
CA ALA A 152 3.42 -0.78 55.42
C ALA A 152 3.08 0.29 54.38
N LEU A 153 3.60 0.14 53.16
CA LEU A 153 3.18 0.98 52.04
C LEU A 153 1.71 0.69 51.69
N PRO A 154 0.84 1.72 51.59
CA PRO A 154 -0.55 1.50 51.22
C PRO A 154 -0.66 1.04 49.77
N GLU A 155 -1.80 0.43 49.44
CA GLU A 155 -2.15 0.11 48.06
C GLU A 155 -2.54 1.37 47.27
N LEU A 156 -2.39 1.30 45.94
CA LEU A 156 -2.86 2.37 45.06
C LEU A 156 -4.40 2.48 45.15
N PRO A 157 -4.99 3.69 45.20
CA PRO A 157 -6.44 3.85 45.27
C PRO A 157 -7.19 3.09 44.17
N ASN A 158 -8.25 2.35 44.53
CA ASN A 158 -9.01 1.50 43.60
C ASN A 158 -9.52 2.25 42.36
N TRP A 159 -10.02 3.48 42.55
CA TRP A 159 -10.50 4.31 41.44
C TRP A 159 -9.40 4.58 40.39
N LEU A 160 -8.14 4.73 40.83
CA LEU A 160 -7.00 4.98 39.96
C LEU A 160 -6.55 3.68 39.29
N VAL A 161 -6.57 2.56 40.01
CA VAL A 161 -6.32 1.21 39.45
C VAL A 161 -7.29 0.91 38.31
N GLU A 162 -8.59 1.06 38.54
CA GLU A 162 -9.64 0.82 37.53
C GLU A 162 -9.45 1.73 36.30
N LEU A 163 -9.13 3.00 36.54
CA LEU A 163 -8.90 3.97 35.48
C LEU A 163 -7.66 3.60 34.62
N LEU A 164 -6.56 3.19 35.26
CA LEU A 164 -5.34 2.76 34.59
C LEU A 164 -5.56 1.47 33.79
N GLN A 165 -6.25 0.49 34.37
CA GLN A 165 -6.63 -0.75 33.69
C GLN A 165 -7.51 -0.47 32.45
N LYS A 166 -8.51 0.41 32.58
CA LYS A 166 -9.35 0.85 31.46
C LYS A 166 -8.54 1.53 30.36
N GLN A 167 -7.57 2.38 30.73
CA GLN A 167 -6.70 3.05 29.76
C GLN A 167 -5.79 2.04 29.03
N GLU A 168 -5.23 1.05 29.72
CA GLU A 168 -4.40 0.01 29.10
C GLU A 168 -5.23 -0.88 28.18
N ARG A 169 -6.42 -1.31 28.61
CA ARG A 169 -7.37 -2.05 27.75
C ARG A 169 -7.69 -1.27 26.46
N ARG A 170 -7.90 0.06 26.56
CA ARG A 170 -8.11 0.93 25.39
C ARG A 170 -6.89 1.00 24.48
N LYS A 171 -5.69 1.17 25.04
CA LYS A 171 -4.43 1.17 24.28
C LYS A 171 -4.26 -0.16 23.54
N GLU A 172 -4.59 -1.26 24.19
CA GLU A 172 -4.51 -2.59 23.62
C GLU A 172 -5.56 -2.81 22.52
N LEU A 173 -6.80 -2.37 22.71
CA LEU A 173 -7.84 -2.42 21.67
C LEU A 173 -7.51 -1.50 20.50
N ALA A 174 -6.85 -0.37 20.73
CA ALA A 174 -6.33 0.47 19.65
C ALA A 174 -5.27 -0.25 18.80
N ARG A 175 -4.51 -1.19 19.37
CA ARG A 175 -3.62 -2.07 18.58
C ARG A 175 -4.41 -3.02 17.67
N GLN A 176 -5.69 -3.29 17.95
CA GLN A 176 -6.59 -4.09 17.10
C GLN A 176 -7.13 -3.32 15.88
N VAL A 177 -6.88 -2.02 15.79
CA VAL A 177 -7.24 -1.23 14.62
C VAL A 177 -6.21 -1.47 13.51
N GLY A 178 -6.69 -1.80 12.32
CA GLY A 178 -5.87 -2.06 11.14
C GLY A 178 -6.39 -1.33 9.91
N TYR A 179 -5.52 -1.20 8.90
CA TYR A 179 -5.89 -0.68 7.59
C TYR A 179 -5.49 -1.67 6.51
N VAL A 180 -6.47 -2.21 5.78
CA VAL A 180 -6.19 -3.04 4.60
C VAL A 180 -5.79 -2.12 3.45
N SER A 181 -4.53 -2.20 3.05
CA SER A 181 -3.99 -1.45 1.90
C SER A 181 -3.66 -2.39 0.75
N PHE A 182 -3.46 -1.82 -0.44
CA PHE A 182 -2.74 -2.54 -1.49
C PHE A 182 -1.32 -2.81 -0.97
N PRO A 183 -0.74 -3.99 -1.22
CA PRO A 183 0.67 -4.23 -0.99
C PRO A 183 1.51 -3.06 -1.47
N ARG A 184 2.44 -2.56 -0.64
CA ARG A 184 3.38 -1.58 -1.16
C ARG A 184 4.30 -2.36 -2.10
N PRO A 185 4.46 -1.96 -3.38
CA PRO A 185 5.49 -2.58 -4.20
C PRO A 185 6.80 -2.49 -3.40
N GLY A 186 7.47 -3.62 -3.26
CA GLY A 186 8.76 -3.68 -2.59
C GLY A 186 9.76 -2.70 -3.24
N ARG A 187 10.89 -2.48 -2.60
CA ARG A 187 12.00 -1.78 -3.25
C ARG A 187 12.43 -2.62 -4.45
N LYS A 188 12.53 -2.02 -5.64
CA LYS A 188 13.08 -2.72 -6.80
C LYS A 188 14.36 -3.46 -6.42
N LEU A 189 14.51 -4.70 -6.90
CA LEU A 189 15.78 -5.41 -6.80
C LEU A 189 16.85 -4.54 -7.47
N THR A 190 17.80 -4.05 -6.68
CA THR A 190 19.00 -3.38 -7.17
C THR A 190 20.16 -4.36 -7.18
N PRO A 191 21.22 -4.14 -7.98
CA PRO A 191 22.42 -4.95 -7.93
C PRO A 191 23.00 -5.06 -6.50
N GLU A 192 22.91 -4.01 -5.69
CA GLU A 192 23.34 -4.02 -4.30
C GLU A 192 22.48 -4.95 -3.43
N ALA A 193 21.14 -4.88 -3.57
CA ALA A 193 20.23 -5.76 -2.86
C ALA A 193 20.45 -7.25 -3.25
N LEU A 194 20.72 -7.52 -4.53
CA LEU A 194 21.06 -8.88 -4.98
C LEU A 194 22.37 -9.36 -4.36
N ARG A 195 23.39 -8.50 -4.27
CA ARG A 195 24.68 -8.84 -3.62
C ARG A 195 24.51 -9.13 -2.12
N GLU A 196 23.69 -8.35 -1.42
CA GLU A 196 23.32 -8.61 -0.02
C GLU A 196 22.64 -9.97 0.15
N ILE A 197 21.72 -10.33 -0.75
CA ILE A 197 21.08 -11.66 -0.76
C ILE A 197 22.11 -12.76 -0.99
N LEU A 198 22.97 -12.62 -2.00
CA LEU A 198 24.00 -13.62 -2.33
C LEU A 198 24.98 -13.83 -1.16
N THR A 199 25.34 -12.76 -0.45
CA THR A 199 26.18 -12.82 0.75
C THR A 199 25.48 -13.57 1.89
N GLN A 200 24.19 -13.30 2.14
CA GLN A 200 23.41 -13.99 3.17
C GLN A 200 23.20 -15.47 2.87
N VAL A 201 23.08 -15.83 1.59
CA VAL A 201 23.01 -17.22 1.13
C VAL A 201 24.39 -17.91 1.17
N GLY A 202 25.48 -17.17 1.34
CA GLY A 202 26.84 -17.72 1.38
C GLY A 202 27.42 -18.06 0.01
N THR A 203 26.98 -17.38 -1.05
CA THR A 203 27.49 -17.57 -2.42
C THR A 203 28.45 -16.46 -2.83
N GLU A 204 29.62 -16.84 -3.34
CA GLU A 204 30.68 -15.91 -3.74
C GLU A 204 30.58 -15.56 -5.24
N ILE A 205 30.72 -14.26 -5.57
CA ILE A 205 30.79 -13.76 -6.94
C ILE A 205 32.24 -13.84 -7.42
N VAL A 206 32.48 -14.56 -8.51
CA VAL A 206 33.80 -14.76 -9.10
C VAL A 206 34.11 -13.73 -10.18
N LYS A 207 33.09 -13.32 -10.95
CA LYS A 207 33.28 -12.38 -12.07
C LYS A 207 31.99 -11.65 -12.41
N GLU A 208 32.13 -10.38 -12.79
CA GLU A 208 31.05 -9.58 -13.39
C GLU A 208 31.24 -9.56 -14.90
N VAL A 209 30.17 -9.84 -15.64
CA VAL A 209 30.20 -10.01 -17.09
C VAL A 209 29.12 -9.14 -17.73
N PRO A 210 29.48 -8.07 -18.45
CA PRO A 210 28.53 -7.29 -19.24
C PRO A 210 28.12 -8.08 -20.49
N ILE A 211 26.82 -8.14 -20.77
CA ILE A 211 26.23 -8.87 -21.92
C ILE A 211 25.15 -7.99 -22.55
N GLY A 212 25.51 -7.29 -23.62
CA GLY A 212 24.66 -6.26 -24.22
C GLY A 212 24.35 -5.15 -23.20
N ASP A 213 23.07 -4.83 -23.03
CA ASP A 213 22.59 -3.82 -22.07
C ASP A 213 22.40 -4.37 -20.63
N ARG A 214 22.76 -5.64 -20.38
CA ARG A 214 22.54 -6.33 -19.09
C ARG A 214 23.86 -6.76 -18.46
N GLU A 215 23.81 -6.99 -17.15
CA GLU A 215 24.96 -7.45 -16.36
C GLU A 215 24.65 -8.82 -15.74
N ALA A 216 25.56 -9.77 -15.90
CA ALA A 216 25.51 -11.08 -15.27
C ALA A 216 26.66 -11.24 -14.27
N LEU A 217 26.37 -11.89 -13.14
CA LEU A 217 27.33 -12.22 -12.10
C LEU A 217 27.61 -13.73 -12.17
N ARG A 218 28.87 -14.12 -12.35
CA ARG A 218 29.31 -15.52 -12.30
C ARG A 218 29.57 -15.91 -10.85
N LEU A 219 28.94 -16.99 -10.41
CA LEU A 219 29.04 -17.51 -9.04
C LEU A 219 30.11 -18.61 -8.96
N LYS A 220 30.70 -18.78 -7.77
CA LYS A 220 31.72 -19.83 -7.52
C LYS A 220 31.10 -21.23 -7.51
N SER A 221 29.92 -21.35 -6.94
CA SER A 221 29.12 -22.56 -6.89
C SER A 221 27.64 -22.22 -7.03
N CYS A 222 26.85 -23.19 -7.51
CA CYS A 222 25.42 -23.01 -7.67
C CYS A 222 24.74 -23.14 -6.30
N PRO A 223 23.93 -22.17 -5.84
CA PRO A 223 23.27 -22.26 -4.53
C PRO A 223 22.26 -23.40 -4.43
N ILE A 224 21.80 -23.95 -5.57
CA ILE A 224 20.84 -25.06 -5.60
C ILE A 224 21.52 -26.43 -5.43
N CYS A 225 22.58 -26.70 -6.19
CA CYS A 225 23.20 -28.02 -6.21
C CYS A 225 24.62 -28.05 -5.63
N GLY A 226 25.12 -26.92 -5.12
CA GLY A 226 26.41 -26.78 -4.41
C GLY A 226 27.67 -26.92 -5.26
N LYS A 227 27.55 -27.32 -6.53
CA LYS A 227 28.70 -27.65 -7.39
C LYS A 227 29.18 -26.45 -8.22
N SER A 228 30.49 -26.37 -8.46
CA SER A 228 31.19 -25.29 -9.19
C SER A 228 31.33 -25.54 -10.70
N GLU A 229 31.37 -26.79 -11.13
CA GLU A 229 31.57 -27.21 -12.53
C GLU A 229 30.44 -26.78 -13.49
N GLY A 230 29.29 -26.37 -12.95
CA GLY A 230 28.13 -25.95 -13.73
C GLY A 230 28.19 -24.53 -14.28
N ASN A 231 29.29 -23.80 -14.07
CA ASN A 231 29.44 -22.39 -14.44
C ASN A 231 28.18 -21.54 -14.12
N PRO A 232 27.77 -21.46 -12.86
CA PRO A 232 26.49 -20.85 -12.46
C PRO A 232 26.50 -19.33 -12.59
N TRP A 233 25.51 -18.78 -13.27
CA TRP A 233 25.37 -17.35 -13.56
C TRP A 233 24.08 -16.81 -12.96
N ILE A 234 24.08 -15.55 -12.53
CA ILE A 234 22.89 -14.87 -12.06
C ILE A 234 22.77 -13.48 -12.71
N TRP A 235 21.59 -13.14 -13.22
CA TRP A 235 21.35 -11.82 -13.81
C TRP A 235 21.21 -10.74 -12.74
N ALA A 236 21.95 -9.63 -12.84
CA ALA A 236 22.00 -8.60 -11.81
C ALA A 236 20.68 -7.82 -11.64
N ASP A 237 19.87 -7.73 -12.69
CA ASP A 237 18.60 -7.00 -12.75
C ASP A 237 17.40 -7.83 -12.31
N SER A 238 17.44 -9.15 -12.51
CA SER A 238 16.30 -10.06 -12.25
C SER A 238 16.59 -11.12 -11.18
N GLY A 239 17.85 -11.31 -10.80
CA GLY A 239 18.28 -12.37 -9.88
C GLY A 239 18.03 -13.80 -10.40
N ARG A 240 17.80 -13.98 -11.71
CA ARG A 240 17.55 -15.29 -12.33
C ARG A 240 18.86 -16.08 -12.40
N LEU A 241 18.87 -17.26 -11.80
CA LEU A 241 19.99 -18.19 -11.71
C LEU A 241 19.97 -19.19 -12.88
N LEU A 242 21.13 -19.39 -13.50
CA LEU A 242 21.36 -20.31 -14.61
C LEU A 242 22.55 -21.22 -14.26
N ASP A 243 22.38 -22.53 -14.35
CA ASP A 243 23.44 -23.55 -14.26
C ASP A 243 23.53 -24.26 -15.62
N PHE A 244 24.73 -24.47 -16.13
CA PHE A 244 24.94 -25.04 -17.47
C PHE A 244 24.86 -26.57 -17.49
N ARG A 245 24.55 -27.22 -16.35
CA ARG A 245 24.31 -28.67 -16.33
C ARG A 245 22.85 -29.00 -16.50
N ALA A 246 22.58 -29.96 -17.37
CA ALA A 246 21.24 -30.47 -17.64
C ALA A 246 20.55 -31.11 -16.41
N THR A 247 21.33 -31.59 -15.43
CA THR A 247 20.83 -32.27 -14.22
C THR A 247 20.43 -31.31 -13.09
N CYS A 248 20.78 -30.03 -13.17
CA CYS A 248 20.45 -29.06 -12.12
C CYS A 248 19.00 -28.55 -12.28
N PRO A 249 18.24 -28.35 -11.19
CA PRO A 249 16.96 -27.65 -11.26
C PRO A 249 17.07 -26.24 -11.86
N ALA A 250 18.21 -25.58 -11.68
CA ALA A 250 18.53 -24.27 -12.28
C ALA A 250 19.11 -24.36 -13.70
N SER A 251 18.95 -25.50 -14.39
CA SER A 251 19.55 -25.69 -15.72
C SER A 251 19.12 -24.60 -16.70
N ARG A 252 20.10 -24.02 -17.41
CA ARG A 252 19.89 -23.06 -18.50
C ARG A 252 18.96 -23.64 -19.57
N ASP A 253 19.09 -24.93 -19.87
CA ASP A 253 18.28 -25.60 -20.90
C ASP A 253 16.81 -25.77 -20.46
N ARG A 254 16.53 -25.58 -19.16
CA ARG A 254 15.17 -25.47 -18.57
C ARG A 254 14.75 -24.03 -18.28
N GLY A 255 15.48 -23.04 -18.80
CA GLY A 255 15.20 -21.61 -18.60
C GLY A 255 15.72 -21.00 -17.29
N GLY A 256 16.40 -21.78 -16.45
CA GLY A 256 16.91 -21.35 -15.14
C GLY A 256 15.84 -21.22 -14.06
N LEU A 257 16.27 -20.80 -12.86
CA LEU A 257 15.36 -20.51 -11.75
C LEU A 257 15.31 -19.01 -11.45
N SER A 258 14.11 -18.52 -11.16
CA SER A 258 13.91 -17.15 -10.68
C SER A 258 14.53 -16.91 -9.31
N LEU A 259 14.83 -15.65 -8.98
CA LEU A 259 15.32 -15.27 -7.65
C LEU A 259 14.46 -15.86 -6.53
N ARG A 260 13.14 -15.74 -6.68
CA ARG A 260 12.17 -16.30 -5.72
C ARG A 260 12.17 -17.82 -5.71
N ALA A 261 12.19 -18.47 -6.87
CA ALA A 261 12.14 -19.93 -6.95
C ALA A 261 13.38 -20.58 -6.33
N TRP A 262 14.58 -20.07 -6.63
CA TRP A 262 15.79 -20.65 -6.04
C TRP A 262 15.95 -20.33 -4.56
N LEU A 263 15.51 -19.14 -4.09
CA LEU A 263 15.47 -18.84 -2.66
C LEU A 263 14.47 -19.72 -1.90
N ARG A 264 13.32 -20.04 -2.49
CA ARG A 264 12.35 -20.98 -1.91
C ARG A 264 12.93 -22.38 -1.80
N GLU A 265 13.62 -22.86 -2.84
CA GLU A 265 14.22 -24.18 -2.87
C GLU A 265 15.24 -24.38 -1.72
N ILE A 266 15.92 -23.31 -1.32
CA ILE A 266 16.88 -23.34 -0.20
C ILE A 266 16.30 -22.84 1.13
N GLY A 267 14.98 -22.59 1.21
CA GLY A 267 14.31 -22.15 2.44
C GLY A 267 14.59 -20.71 2.89
N GLN A 268 15.08 -19.84 2.00
CA GLN A 268 15.48 -18.45 2.28
C GLN A 268 14.57 -17.40 1.60
N GLU A 269 13.32 -17.74 1.29
CA GLU A 269 12.36 -16.84 0.63
C GLU A 269 12.09 -15.55 1.44
N GLY A 270 12.31 -15.57 2.76
CA GLY A 270 12.20 -14.41 3.64
C GLY A 270 13.17 -13.25 3.30
N LEU A 271 14.25 -13.51 2.56
CA LEU A 271 15.17 -12.48 2.07
C LEU A 271 14.54 -11.54 1.04
N LEU A 272 13.42 -11.93 0.44
CA LEU A 272 12.64 -11.09 -0.47
C LEU A 272 11.66 -10.15 0.23
N ALA A 273 11.61 -10.17 1.57
CA ALA A 273 10.72 -9.31 2.32
C ALA A 273 10.96 -7.83 1.94
N ASN A 274 9.94 -7.21 1.34
CA ASN A 274 9.97 -5.83 0.86
C ASN A 274 10.83 -5.56 -0.41
N LEU A 275 11.16 -6.59 -1.21
CA LEU A 275 11.81 -6.41 -2.52
C LEU A 275 10.81 -6.68 -3.68
N GLU A 276 10.73 -5.73 -4.61
CA GLU A 276 10.06 -5.88 -5.91
C GLU A 276 11.08 -6.50 -6.88
N VAL A 277 11.08 -7.82 -6.93
CA VAL A 277 11.89 -8.57 -7.89
C VAL A 277 11.22 -8.46 -9.26
N GLY A 278 11.97 -8.00 -10.28
CA GLY A 278 11.49 -8.02 -11.66
C GLY A 278 11.06 -9.44 -12.02
N GLU A 279 9.77 -9.59 -12.33
CA GLU A 279 9.11 -10.87 -12.57
C GLU A 279 9.99 -11.81 -13.39
N ALA A 280 10.42 -12.90 -12.77
CA ALA A 280 10.59 -14.11 -13.53
C ALA A 280 9.21 -14.76 -13.59
N GLU A 281 8.76 -15.01 -14.82
CA GLU A 281 7.64 -15.85 -15.22
C GLU A 281 6.90 -16.47 -14.03
N GLU A 282 5.84 -15.79 -13.60
CA GLU A 282 4.76 -16.44 -12.86
C GLU A 282 4.46 -17.77 -13.56
N VAL A 283 4.18 -18.81 -12.78
CA VAL A 283 3.60 -20.07 -13.25
C VAL A 283 2.25 -19.74 -13.88
N SER A 284 2.30 -19.26 -15.11
CA SER A 284 1.16 -19.10 -15.97
C SER A 284 0.82 -20.53 -16.41
N PRO A 285 -0.45 -20.92 -16.40
CA PRO A 285 -0.86 -22.21 -16.94
C PRO A 285 -0.28 -22.36 -18.36
N PRO A 286 0.07 -23.59 -18.79
CA PRO A 286 0.68 -23.80 -20.09
C PRO A 286 -0.20 -23.19 -21.18
N GLU A 287 0.38 -22.25 -21.92
CA GLU A 287 -0.33 -21.49 -22.94
C GLU A 287 -0.69 -22.41 -24.10
N VAL A 288 -1.93 -22.30 -24.58
CA VAL A 288 -2.37 -22.96 -25.81
C VAL A 288 -2.53 -21.90 -26.89
N PRO A 289 -1.55 -21.76 -27.80
CA PRO A 289 -1.64 -20.78 -28.87
C PRO A 289 -2.75 -21.19 -29.85
N ALA A 290 -3.53 -20.20 -30.30
CA ALA A 290 -4.49 -20.32 -31.37
C ALA A 290 -4.14 -19.27 -32.43
N ALA A 291 -3.97 -19.65 -33.69
CA ALA A 291 -3.62 -18.74 -34.77
C ALA A 291 -4.75 -17.76 -35.12
N SER A 292 -6.00 -18.09 -34.78
CA SER A 292 -7.17 -17.27 -35.07
C SER A 292 -8.26 -17.37 -34.00
N VAL A 293 -9.24 -16.47 -34.07
CA VAL A 293 -10.46 -16.51 -33.25
C VAL A 293 -11.24 -17.81 -33.47
N ASP A 294 -11.31 -18.29 -34.71
CA ASP A 294 -12.04 -19.50 -35.05
C ASP A 294 -11.31 -20.75 -34.54
N GLU A 295 -9.98 -20.80 -34.63
CA GLU A 295 -9.20 -21.86 -34.00
C GLU A 295 -9.37 -21.86 -32.48
N ALA A 296 -9.37 -20.68 -31.84
CA ALA A 296 -9.65 -20.59 -30.41
C ALA A 296 -11.03 -21.12 -30.04
N ARG A 297 -12.07 -20.86 -30.85
CA ARG A 297 -13.40 -21.45 -30.65
C ARG A 297 -13.39 -22.97 -30.80
N VAL A 298 -12.64 -23.50 -31.75
CA VAL A 298 -12.46 -24.96 -31.93
C VAL A 298 -11.78 -25.56 -30.69
N LEU A 299 -10.75 -24.91 -30.15
CA LEU A 299 -10.06 -25.35 -28.93
C LEU A 299 -10.97 -25.29 -27.70
N VAL A 300 -11.78 -24.23 -27.56
CA VAL A 300 -12.83 -24.16 -26.52
C VAL A 300 -13.77 -25.34 -26.66
N LEU A 301 -14.30 -25.60 -27.87
CA LEU A 301 -15.23 -26.71 -28.10
C LEU A 301 -14.60 -28.07 -27.82
N LYS A 302 -13.33 -28.27 -28.18
CA LYS A 302 -12.57 -29.50 -27.86
C LYS A 302 -12.46 -29.69 -26.36
N ALA A 303 -12.17 -28.62 -25.60
CA ALA A 303 -12.12 -28.66 -24.14
C ALA A 303 -13.49 -29.00 -23.52
N LEU A 304 -14.56 -28.38 -24.04
CA LEU A 304 -15.93 -28.70 -23.65
C LEU A 304 -16.29 -30.16 -23.93
N ARG A 305 -15.75 -30.79 -24.99
CA ARG A 305 -16.00 -32.21 -25.31
C ARG A 305 -15.14 -33.21 -24.51
N ALA A 306 -14.01 -32.79 -23.95
CA ALA A 306 -13.05 -33.68 -23.27
C ALA A 306 -13.55 -34.30 -21.93
N GLY A 307 -14.73 -33.92 -21.44
CA GLY A 307 -15.42 -34.61 -20.33
C GLY A 307 -14.95 -34.25 -18.90
N GLY A 308 -13.77 -33.65 -18.71
CA GLY A 308 -13.21 -33.29 -17.40
C GLY A 308 -13.57 -31.89 -16.86
N ASP A 309 -13.35 -31.67 -15.56
CA ASP A 309 -13.43 -30.34 -14.95
C ASP A 309 -12.37 -29.44 -15.60
N SER A 310 -12.78 -28.23 -16.03
CA SER A 310 -11.92 -27.35 -16.80
C SER A 310 -12.14 -25.87 -16.47
N ILE A 311 -11.04 -25.11 -16.50
CA ILE A 311 -11.03 -23.65 -16.48
C ILE A 311 -10.54 -23.22 -17.84
N ILE A 312 -11.39 -22.54 -18.60
CA ILE A 312 -11.10 -22.10 -19.95
C ILE A 312 -10.94 -20.59 -19.90
N THR A 313 -9.71 -20.11 -20.04
CA THR A 313 -9.41 -18.68 -20.16
C THR A 313 -9.09 -18.34 -21.59
N VAL A 314 -9.79 -17.33 -22.10
CA VAL A 314 -9.66 -16.87 -23.49
C VAL A 314 -9.69 -15.34 -23.47
N PRO A 315 -9.02 -14.64 -24.39
CA PRO A 315 -9.26 -13.22 -24.57
C PRO A 315 -10.77 -12.93 -24.69
N PRO A 316 -11.29 -11.91 -23.98
CA PRO A 316 -12.70 -11.54 -24.12
C PRO A 316 -13.05 -11.27 -25.58
N GLY A 317 -14.31 -11.41 -25.96
CA GLY A 317 -14.75 -11.17 -27.34
C GLY A 317 -14.47 -12.30 -28.35
N VAL A 318 -13.69 -13.33 -28.01
CA VAL A 318 -13.56 -14.55 -28.85
C VAL A 318 -14.91 -15.28 -28.99
N GLY A 319 -15.81 -15.12 -28.02
CA GLY A 319 -17.17 -15.69 -28.07
C GLY A 319 -17.32 -16.98 -27.26
N LYS A 320 -16.47 -17.21 -26.27
CA LYS A 320 -16.51 -18.38 -25.38
C LYS A 320 -17.92 -18.71 -24.85
N SER A 321 -18.66 -17.70 -24.35
CA SER A 321 -19.96 -17.91 -23.70
C SER A 321 -20.98 -18.38 -24.73
N ARG A 322 -20.92 -17.84 -25.95
CA ARG A 322 -21.69 -18.29 -27.11
C ARG A 322 -21.32 -19.71 -27.52
N THR A 323 -20.03 -20.03 -27.65
CA THR A 323 -19.56 -21.38 -27.99
C THR A 323 -20.02 -22.41 -26.95
N THR A 324 -19.93 -22.08 -25.66
CA THR A 324 -20.43 -22.94 -24.57
C THR A 324 -21.94 -23.11 -24.62
N LEU A 325 -22.68 -22.05 -24.95
CA LEU A 325 -24.14 -22.10 -25.09
C LEU A 325 -24.57 -22.98 -26.26
N GLU A 326 -23.92 -22.85 -27.42
CA GLU A 326 -24.17 -23.66 -28.61
C GLU A 326 -23.83 -25.15 -28.34
N TRP A 327 -22.72 -25.42 -27.64
CA TRP A 327 -22.36 -26.76 -27.19
C TRP A 327 -23.43 -27.34 -26.25
N LEU A 328 -23.82 -26.58 -25.22
CA LEU A 328 -24.87 -26.99 -24.30
C LEU A 328 -26.16 -27.30 -25.05
N ALA A 329 -26.61 -26.40 -25.93
CA ALA A 329 -27.85 -26.52 -26.68
C ALA A 329 -27.91 -27.78 -27.57
N LYS A 330 -26.80 -28.16 -28.22
CA LYS A 330 -26.75 -29.23 -29.22
C LYS A 330 -26.39 -30.60 -28.64
N GLU A 331 -25.42 -30.67 -27.73
CA GLU A 331 -24.81 -31.96 -27.31
C GLU A 331 -24.39 -32.00 -25.84
N GLY A 332 -24.54 -30.91 -25.09
CA GLY A 332 -24.15 -30.87 -23.68
C GLY A 332 -25.04 -31.72 -22.77
N PRO A 333 -24.53 -32.16 -21.61
CA PRO A 333 -25.28 -33.02 -20.71
C PRO A 333 -26.46 -32.29 -20.06
N ARG A 334 -27.48 -33.04 -19.66
CA ARG A 334 -28.65 -32.56 -18.92
C ARG A 334 -28.82 -33.29 -17.59
N PRO A 335 -29.28 -32.63 -16.52
CA PRO A 335 -29.56 -31.19 -16.42
C PRO A 335 -28.28 -30.36 -16.30
N ALA A 336 -28.25 -29.17 -16.91
CA ALA A 336 -27.11 -28.25 -16.88
C ALA A 336 -27.46 -26.96 -16.13
N VAL A 337 -26.55 -26.49 -15.28
CA VAL A 337 -26.67 -25.19 -14.62
C VAL A 337 -25.68 -24.21 -15.23
N TYR A 338 -26.14 -23.05 -15.67
CA TYR A 338 -25.30 -21.96 -16.15
C TYR A 338 -25.43 -20.78 -15.19
N SER A 339 -24.32 -20.38 -14.59
CA SER A 339 -24.31 -19.28 -13.63
C SER A 339 -23.44 -18.12 -14.06
N VAL A 340 -23.94 -16.91 -13.84
CA VAL A 340 -23.31 -15.62 -14.17
C VAL A 340 -23.39 -14.66 -12.96
N PRO A 341 -22.68 -13.51 -12.96
CA PRO A 341 -22.67 -12.62 -11.82
C PRO A 341 -24.03 -12.00 -11.46
N THR A 342 -24.86 -11.69 -12.46
CA THR A 342 -26.13 -10.96 -12.27
C THR A 342 -27.32 -11.70 -12.89
N LEU A 343 -28.53 -11.41 -12.39
CA LEU A 343 -29.76 -11.99 -12.93
C LEU A 343 -30.04 -11.50 -14.37
N GLY A 344 -29.73 -10.24 -14.68
CA GLY A 344 -29.91 -9.69 -16.03
C GLY A 344 -29.11 -10.44 -17.08
N LEU A 345 -27.84 -10.76 -16.80
CA LEU A 345 -27.02 -11.59 -17.69
C LEU A 345 -27.58 -13.01 -17.83
N ALA A 346 -28.16 -13.56 -16.75
CA ALA A 346 -28.75 -14.89 -16.77
C ALA A 346 -29.99 -14.93 -17.68
N GLN A 347 -30.78 -13.84 -17.70
CA GLN A 347 -31.93 -13.68 -18.59
C GLN A 347 -31.50 -13.58 -20.06
N GLU A 348 -30.50 -12.74 -20.36
CA GLU A 348 -29.95 -12.58 -21.71
C GLU A 348 -29.44 -13.92 -22.28
N LEU A 349 -28.63 -14.65 -21.51
CA LEU A 349 -28.10 -15.95 -21.95
C LEU A 349 -29.20 -17.01 -22.10
N ALA A 350 -30.24 -16.97 -21.26
CA ALA A 350 -31.37 -17.88 -21.39
C ALA A 350 -32.21 -17.60 -22.64
N GLU A 351 -32.41 -16.34 -23.02
CA GLU A 351 -33.07 -15.98 -24.27
C GLU A 351 -32.27 -16.47 -25.47
N ALA A 352 -30.95 -16.28 -25.47
CA ALA A 352 -30.08 -16.84 -26.49
C ALA A 352 -30.15 -18.39 -26.52
N ALA A 353 -30.27 -19.05 -25.37
CA ALA A 353 -30.39 -20.51 -25.29
C ALA A 353 -31.70 -21.01 -25.91
N ARG A 354 -32.83 -20.32 -25.65
CA ARG A 354 -34.15 -20.68 -26.21
C ARG A 354 -34.16 -20.65 -27.73
N ALA A 355 -33.38 -19.78 -28.35
CA ALA A 355 -33.23 -19.74 -29.80
C ALA A 355 -32.43 -20.92 -30.37
N LEU A 356 -31.68 -21.66 -29.54
CA LEU A 356 -30.73 -22.69 -29.96
C LEU A 356 -31.17 -24.12 -29.63
N THR A 357 -32.13 -24.32 -28.74
CA THR A 357 -32.57 -25.65 -28.31
C THR A 357 -34.08 -25.72 -28.07
N ALA A 358 -34.66 -26.88 -28.33
CA ALA A 358 -36.03 -27.21 -27.95
C ALA A 358 -36.16 -27.71 -26.49
N ASP A 359 -35.03 -27.92 -25.81
CA ASP A 359 -35.03 -28.30 -24.40
C ASP A 359 -35.63 -27.19 -23.52
N PRO A 360 -36.22 -27.55 -22.35
CA PRO A 360 -36.69 -26.55 -21.39
C PRO A 360 -35.56 -25.63 -20.92
N VAL A 361 -35.72 -24.31 -21.11
CA VAL A 361 -34.79 -23.28 -20.63
C VAL A 361 -35.46 -22.46 -19.53
N LEU A 362 -34.90 -22.51 -18.33
CA LEU A 362 -35.44 -21.82 -17.15
C LEU A 362 -34.42 -20.87 -16.53
N VAL A 363 -34.91 -19.70 -16.11
CA VAL A 363 -34.13 -18.74 -15.32
C VAL A 363 -34.69 -18.76 -13.91
N PHE A 364 -33.85 -19.03 -12.92
CA PHE A 364 -34.24 -18.93 -11.52
C PHE A 364 -33.98 -17.54 -10.98
N ALA A 365 -35.04 -16.93 -10.44
CA ALA A 365 -35.00 -15.66 -9.76
C ALA A 365 -35.22 -15.86 -8.26
N GLY A 366 -34.55 -15.03 -7.45
CA GLY A 366 -34.80 -14.95 -6.02
C GLY A 366 -36.20 -14.38 -5.72
N ARG A 367 -36.64 -14.49 -4.45
CA ARG A 367 -37.86 -13.80 -3.98
C ARG A 367 -37.63 -12.29 -4.01
N ASN A 368 -38.67 -11.54 -4.36
CA ASN A 368 -38.74 -10.08 -4.24
C ASN A 368 -40.16 -9.66 -3.83
N LYS A 369 -40.40 -8.34 -3.74
CA LYS A 369 -41.68 -7.78 -3.29
C LYS A 369 -42.82 -8.11 -4.27
N GLU A 370 -42.50 -8.27 -5.54
CA GLU A 370 -43.44 -8.54 -6.63
C GLU A 370 -43.83 -10.03 -6.69
N THR A 371 -42.87 -10.92 -6.43
CA THR A 371 -43.03 -12.38 -6.63
C THR A 371 -43.43 -13.15 -5.37
N CYS A 372 -43.38 -12.53 -4.19
CA CYS A 372 -43.63 -13.18 -2.91
C CYS A 372 -44.66 -12.41 -2.05
N PHE A 373 -45.86 -12.97 -1.89
CA PHE A 373 -46.92 -12.40 -1.04
C PHE A 373 -46.51 -12.18 0.43
N ARG A 374 -45.54 -12.97 0.93
CA ARG A 374 -44.98 -12.85 2.28
C ARG A 374 -43.57 -12.27 2.25
N TRP A 375 -43.31 -11.30 1.37
CA TRP A 375 -41.98 -10.73 1.15
C TRP A 375 -41.32 -10.24 2.43
N GLU A 376 -42.04 -9.50 3.27
CA GLU A 376 -41.48 -8.95 4.51
C GLU A 376 -41.02 -10.05 5.47
N GLU A 377 -41.86 -11.07 5.69
CA GLU A 377 -41.48 -12.21 6.53
C GLU A 377 -40.34 -13.04 5.90
N ALA A 378 -40.31 -13.17 4.58
CA ALA A 378 -39.23 -13.85 3.85
C ALA A 378 -37.90 -13.10 3.98
N ARG A 379 -37.95 -11.76 3.94
CA ARG A 379 -36.81 -10.89 4.21
C ARG A 379 -36.34 -11.06 5.65
N THR A 380 -37.25 -11.04 6.62
CA THR A 380 -36.92 -11.32 8.04
C THR A 380 -36.29 -12.69 8.22
N ALA A 381 -36.84 -13.74 7.61
CA ALA A 381 -36.27 -15.08 7.65
C ALA A 381 -34.84 -15.11 7.09
N HIS A 382 -34.60 -14.47 5.94
CA HIS A 382 -33.26 -14.31 5.35
C HIS A 382 -32.31 -13.53 6.26
N ASP A 383 -32.78 -12.44 6.86
CA ASP A 383 -32.00 -11.60 7.77
C ASP A 383 -31.58 -12.35 9.03
N LEU A 384 -32.44 -13.23 9.54
CA LEU A 384 -32.13 -14.15 10.64
C LEU A 384 -31.32 -15.38 10.19
N GLY A 385 -31.09 -15.60 8.89
CA GLY A 385 -30.25 -16.68 8.33
C GLY A 385 -31.00 -17.95 7.93
N TYR A 386 -32.33 -17.91 7.88
CA TYR A 386 -33.16 -19.03 7.43
C TYR A 386 -33.43 -18.96 5.92
N ASP A 387 -33.62 -20.14 5.31
CA ASP A 387 -34.21 -20.24 3.98
C ASP A 387 -35.74 -20.09 4.10
N PRO A 388 -36.35 -19.04 3.51
CA PRO A 388 -37.80 -18.86 3.52
C PRO A 388 -38.56 -20.06 2.94
N GLY A 389 -37.95 -20.81 2.03
CA GLY A 389 -38.50 -22.05 1.47
C GLY A 389 -38.70 -23.17 2.49
N GLN A 390 -37.91 -23.16 3.57
CA GLN A 390 -37.96 -24.17 4.63
C GLN A 390 -38.85 -23.74 5.80
N VAL A 391 -38.90 -22.45 6.12
CA VAL A 391 -39.58 -21.96 7.33
C VAL A 391 -40.91 -21.26 7.07
N LEU A 392 -41.17 -20.75 5.86
CA LEU A 392 -42.39 -20.04 5.51
C LEU A 392 -43.23 -20.74 4.45
N CYS A 393 -42.61 -21.17 3.35
CA CYS A 393 -43.33 -21.72 2.20
C CYS A 393 -44.19 -22.95 2.52
N PRO A 394 -43.80 -23.91 3.40
CA PRO A 394 -44.61 -25.10 3.68
C PRO A 394 -45.99 -24.82 4.26
N THR A 395 -46.18 -23.69 4.95
CA THR A 395 -47.45 -23.28 5.57
C THR A 395 -48.06 -22.05 4.87
N CYS A 396 -47.53 -21.63 3.73
CA CYS A 396 -47.99 -20.45 3.03
C CYS A 396 -49.29 -20.74 2.26
N PRO A 397 -50.37 -19.95 2.43
CA PRO A 397 -51.64 -20.19 1.74
C PRO A 397 -51.55 -19.99 0.21
N HIS A 398 -50.53 -19.26 -0.26
CA HIS A 398 -50.27 -19.03 -1.68
C HIS A 398 -49.30 -20.06 -2.30
N ASN A 399 -48.82 -21.05 -1.54
CA ASN A 399 -47.95 -22.08 -2.07
C ASN A 399 -48.77 -23.01 -2.99
N PRO A 400 -48.39 -23.16 -4.28
CA PRO A 400 -49.09 -23.98 -5.27
C PRO A 400 -49.41 -25.41 -4.85
N LYS A 401 -48.62 -25.98 -3.93
CA LYS A 401 -48.79 -27.34 -3.42
C LYS A 401 -49.86 -27.46 -2.32
N THR A 402 -50.32 -26.34 -1.76
CA THR A 402 -51.19 -26.28 -0.58
C THR A 402 -52.40 -25.36 -0.81
N VAL A 403 -52.69 -25.01 -2.06
CA VAL A 403 -53.64 -23.93 -2.40
C VAL A 403 -55.08 -24.29 -2.01
N VAL A 404 -55.70 -23.37 -1.26
CA VAL A 404 -57.15 -23.25 -1.01
C VAL A 404 -57.73 -21.96 -1.65
N PHE A 405 -56.87 -20.99 -2.04
CA PHE A 405 -57.25 -19.66 -2.57
C PHE A 405 -56.91 -19.45 -4.06
N SER A 406 -57.55 -18.48 -4.74
CA SER A 406 -57.43 -18.28 -6.19
C SER A 406 -56.08 -17.71 -6.70
N GLN A 407 -55.25 -17.09 -5.84
CA GLN A 407 -53.98 -16.44 -6.26
C GLN A 407 -52.74 -17.24 -5.83
N LYS A 408 -51.96 -17.74 -6.80
CA LYS A 408 -50.73 -18.51 -6.61
C LYS A 408 -49.48 -17.61 -6.49
N CYS A 409 -48.55 -17.98 -5.60
CA CYS A 409 -47.26 -17.30 -5.43
C CYS A 409 -46.36 -17.43 -6.66
N GLU A 410 -46.08 -16.32 -7.34
CA GLU A 410 -45.28 -16.29 -8.57
C GLU A 410 -43.87 -16.86 -8.39
N PHE A 411 -43.21 -16.56 -7.27
CA PHE A 411 -41.92 -17.17 -6.94
C PHE A 411 -42.00 -18.71 -6.92
N MET A 412 -43.08 -19.29 -6.39
CA MET A 412 -43.21 -20.75 -6.35
C MET A 412 -43.60 -21.35 -7.69
N ARG A 413 -44.34 -20.59 -8.53
CA ARG A 413 -44.72 -21.01 -9.89
C ARG A 413 -43.51 -21.33 -10.76
N GLN A 414 -42.38 -20.65 -10.56
CA GLN A 414 -41.14 -20.94 -11.31
C GLN A 414 -40.59 -22.36 -11.08
N PHE A 415 -41.06 -23.08 -10.05
CA PHE A 415 -40.69 -24.46 -9.76
C PHE A 415 -41.78 -25.48 -10.16
N GLU A 416 -42.98 -25.04 -10.55
CA GLU A 416 -44.07 -25.91 -11.03
C GLU A 416 -43.75 -26.46 -12.43
N GLY A 417 -44.05 -27.74 -12.67
CA GLY A 417 -43.86 -28.36 -13.98
C GLY A 417 -42.41 -28.49 -14.46
N VAL A 418 -41.42 -28.03 -13.67
CA VAL A 418 -40.00 -28.08 -14.02
C VAL A 418 -39.51 -29.52 -14.04
N ASN A 419 -39.17 -30.01 -15.23
CA ASN A 419 -38.46 -31.28 -15.37
C ASN A 419 -37.03 -31.12 -14.85
N ARG A 420 -36.72 -31.67 -13.67
CA ARG A 420 -35.38 -31.51 -13.06
C ARG A 420 -34.32 -32.38 -13.71
N GLU A 421 -34.69 -33.31 -14.59
CA GLU A 421 -33.78 -34.24 -15.25
C GLU A 421 -33.48 -33.83 -16.70
N LYS A 422 -34.27 -32.90 -17.26
CA LYS A 422 -34.11 -32.36 -18.62
C LYS A 422 -34.18 -30.84 -18.59
N GLY A 423 -33.22 -30.16 -19.21
CA GLY A 423 -33.24 -28.70 -19.38
C GLY A 423 -31.97 -27.96 -18.99
N LEU A 424 -31.95 -26.69 -19.34
CA LEU A 424 -30.91 -25.71 -19.08
C LEU A 424 -31.40 -24.71 -18.03
N PHE A 425 -30.64 -24.55 -16.95
CA PHE A 425 -31.01 -23.74 -15.79
C PHE A 425 -30.05 -22.58 -15.62
N PHE A 426 -30.55 -21.34 -15.69
CA PHE A 426 -29.77 -20.12 -15.58
C PHE A 426 -30.01 -19.46 -14.23
N ALA A 427 -28.95 -18.99 -13.57
CA ALA A 427 -29.05 -18.33 -12.26
C ALA A 427 -27.85 -17.40 -12.01
N SER A 428 -27.94 -16.54 -10.98
CA SER A 428 -26.74 -15.87 -10.47
C SER A 428 -25.81 -16.86 -9.76
N HIS A 429 -24.51 -16.58 -9.66
CA HIS A 429 -23.55 -17.44 -8.95
C HIS A 429 -24.01 -17.83 -7.54
N LYS A 430 -24.47 -16.83 -6.76
CA LYS A 430 -24.95 -17.05 -5.38
C LYS A 430 -26.12 -18.02 -5.34
N LEU A 431 -27.11 -17.82 -6.22
CA LEU A 431 -28.29 -18.67 -6.26
C LEU A 431 -27.95 -20.09 -6.77
N ALA A 432 -27.04 -20.20 -7.75
CA ALA A 432 -26.63 -21.48 -8.32
C ALA A 432 -26.03 -22.43 -7.27
N CYS A 433 -25.21 -21.93 -6.32
CA CYS A 433 -24.68 -22.75 -5.24
C CYS A 433 -25.79 -23.42 -4.41
N HIS A 434 -26.85 -22.67 -4.08
CA HIS A 434 -28.01 -23.19 -3.34
C HIS A 434 -28.85 -24.15 -4.19
N LEU A 435 -29.10 -23.81 -5.46
CA LEU A 435 -29.86 -24.66 -6.37
C LEU A 435 -29.20 -26.02 -6.56
N ILE A 436 -27.89 -26.06 -6.84
CA ILE A 436 -27.14 -27.31 -7.03
C ILE A 436 -27.14 -28.15 -5.75
N LYS A 437 -26.99 -27.50 -4.59
CA LYS A 437 -26.98 -28.16 -3.29
C LYS A 437 -28.30 -28.85 -2.97
N ASP A 438 -29.43 -28.19 -3.21
CA ASP A 438 -30.72 -28.59 -2.63
C ASP A 438 -31.77 -29.00 -3.66
N PHE A 439 -31.82 -28.36 -4.84
CA PHE A 439 -32.89 -28.53 -5.85
C PHE A 439 -32.45 -29.35 -7.09
N LEU A 440 -31.26 -29.07 -7.64
CA LEU A 440 -30.66 -29.66 -8.84
C LEU A 440 -29.48 -30.58 -8.49
N LYS A 441 -29.62 -31.41 -7.45
CA LYS A 441 -28.54 -32.32 -6.97
C LYS A 441 -27.99 -33.25 -8.05
N LYS A 442 -28.81 -33.58 -9.06
CA LYS A 442 -28.45 -34.42 -10.22
C LYS A 442 -27.88 -33.62 -11.40
N ALA A 443 -27.59 -32.31 -11.25
CA ALA A 443 -26.89 -31.50 -12.25
C ALA A 443 -25.65 -32.23 -12.75
N LYS A 444 -25.61 -32.55 -14.04
CA LYS A 444 -24.48 -33.25 -14.66
C LYS A 444 -23.34 -32.29 -14.99
N VAL A 445 -23.66 -31.02 -15.25
CA VAL A 445 -22.68 -29.97 -15.51
C VAL A 445 -23.09 -28.65 -14.85
N TRP A 446 -22.10 -27.91 -14.35
CA TRP A 446 -22.24 -26.54 -13.89
C TRP A 446 -21.24 -25.65 -14.64
N ILE A 447 -21.75 -24.68 -15.40
CA ILE A 447 -20.97 -23.61 -16.02
C ILE A 447 -20.94 -22.41 -15.08
N LEU A 448 -19.75 -21.91 -14.81
CA LEU A 448 -19.50 -20.68 -14.06
C LEU A 448 -18.77 -19.70 -14.96
N ASP A 449 -19.43 -18.63 -15.39
CA ASP A 449 -18.84 -17.60 -16.26
C ASP A 449 -18.46 -16.34 -15.47
N GLU A 450 -17.28 -15.78 -15.73
CA GLU A 450 -16.64 -14.62 -15.09
C GLU A 450 -15.91 -14.85 -13.76
N GLU A 451 -16.53 -14.59 -12.59
CA GLU A 451 -15.76 -14.27 -11.37
C GLU A 451 -16.03 -15.17 -10.16
N LEU A 452 -14.98 -15.90 -9.75
CA LEU A 452 -15.00 -16.90 -8.66
C LEU A 452 -15.10 -16.32 -7.24
N HIS A 453 -14.60 -15.10 -7.01
CA HIS A 453 -14.56 -14.54 -5.66
C HIS A 453 -15.95 -14.25 -5.08
N SER A 454 -16.94 -14.07 -5.96
CA SER A 454 -18.35 -13.90 -5.60
C SER A 454 -18.97 -15.14 -4.94
N LEU A 455 -18.30 -16.29 -5.04
CA LEU A 455 -18.70 -17.53 -4.38
C LEU A 455 -18.45 -17.49 -2.88
N VAL A 456 -17.43 -16.78 -2.39
CA VAL A 456 -17.12 -16.72 -0.96
C VAL A 456 -17.88 -15.55 -0.33
N GLU A 457 -18.67 -15.83 0.69
CA GLU A 457 -19.62 -14.90 1.27
C GLU A 457 -19.19 -14.44 2.67
N VAL A 458 -19.22 -13.13 2.90
CA VAL A 458 -19.11 -12.56 4.25
C VAL A 458 -20.50 -12.38 4.83
N VAL A 459 -20.88 -13.29 5.74
CA VAL A 459 -22.16 -13.23 6.46
C VAL A 459 -22.01 -12.27 7.63
N LYS A 460 -22.90 -11.27 7.66
CA LYS A 460 -22.95 -10.25 8.72
C LYS A 460 -24.09 -10.57 9.68
N CYS A 461 -23.84 -10.35 10.96
CA CYS A 461 -24.83 -10.50 12.01
C CYS A 461 -24.64 -9.36 13.03
N PRO A 462 -25.70 -8.65 13.42
CA PRO A 462 -25.63 -7.69 14.54
C PRO A 462 -25.13 -8.35 15.83
N LEU A 463 -24.46 -7.58 16.70
CA LEU A 463 -23.92 -8.09 17.96
C LEU A 463 -25.04 -8.52 18.94
N ASP A 464 -26.09 -7.71 19.04
CA ASP A 464 -27.29 -7.94 19.87
C ASP A 464 -28.04 -9.23 19.50
N ALA A 465 -27.87 -9.73 18.28
CA ALA A 465 -28.45 -10.98 17.83
C ALA A 465 -28.04 -12.19 18.70
N LEU A 466 -26.91 -12.14 19.42
CA LEU A 466 -26.52 -13.16 20.38
C LEU A 466 -27.54 -13.33 21.52
N ARG A 467 -28.23 -12.26 21.92
CA ARG A 467 -29.25 -12.31 22.98
C ARG A 467 -30.42 -13.21 22.61
N THR A 468 -30.74 -13.35 21.32
CA THR A 468 -31.82 -14.21 20.83
C THR A 468 -31.60 -15.70 21.13
N LEU A 469 -30.37 -16.11 21.40
CA LEU A 469 -30.04 -17.50 21.70
C LEU A 469 -30.60 -17.97 23.06
N ARG A 470 -30.88 -17.04 23.99
CA ARG A 470 -31.52 -17.33 25.29
C ARG A 470 -32.88 -18.01 25.17
N ALA A 471 -33.54 -17.88 24.01
CA ALA A 471 -34.83 -18.56 23.76
C ALA A 471 -34.72 -20.10 23.66
N VAL A 472 -33.50 -20.64 23.51
CA VAL A 472 -33.24 -22.07 23.30
C VAL A 472 -32.06 -22.64 24.09
N PHE A 473 -31.23 -21.79 24.70
CA PHE A 473 -30.14 -22.21 25.59
C PHE A 473 -30.43 -21.79 27.05
N PRO A 474 -30.12 -22.64 28.05
CA PRO A 474 -30.10 -22.24 29.46
C PRO A 474 -29.12 -21.09 29.71
N GLU A 475 -29.42 -20.21 30.67
CA GLU A 475 -28.59 -19.04 30.98
C GLU A 475 -27.19 -19.41 31.49
N ASP A 476 -27.07 -20.53 32.20
CA ASP A 476 -25.82 -21.07 32.76
C ASP A 476 -25.00 -21.90 31.75
N SER A 477 -25.53 -22.13 30.54
CA SER A 477 -24.84 -22.89 29.49
C SER A 477 -23.51 -22.27 29.09
N VAL A 478 -22.56 -23.11 28.65
CA VAL A 478 -21.24 -22.62 28.19
C VAL A 478 -21.41 -21.71 26.96
N THR A 479 -22.38 -22.04 26.09
CA THR A 479 -22.73 -21.24 24.92
C THR A 479 -23.19 -19.84 25.30
N MET A 480 -24.06 -19.70 26.30
CA MET A 480 -24.53 -18.38 26.76
C MET A 480 -23.44 -17.59 27.47
N ARG A 481 -22.58 -18.23 28.26
CA ARG A 481 -21.40 -17.57 28.84
C ARG A 481 -20.49 -16.98 27.77
N LEU A 482 -20.20 -17.71 26.69
CA LEU A 482 -19.42 -17.17 25.57
C LEU A 482 -20.15 -15.99 24.91
N ALA A 483 -21.46 -16.09 24.69
CA ALA A 483 -22.25 -15.03 24.07
C ALA A 483 -22.24 -13.75 24.92
N ASP A 484 -22.40 -13.86 26.23
CA ASP A 484 -22.40 -12.73 27.16
C ASP A 484 -21.04 -12.05 27.21
N VAL A 485 -19.94 -12.81 27.29
CA VAL A 485 -18.58 -12.22 27.27
C VAL A 485 -18.28 -11.54 25.92
N VAL A 486 -18.82 -12.04 24.81
CA VAL A 486 -18.73 -11.35 23.50
C VAL A 486 -19.58 -10.07 23.47
N LEU A 487 -20.76 -10.06 24.09
CA LEU A 487 -21.62 -8.87 24.21
C LEU A 487 -20.95 -7.76 25.02
N GLU A 488 -20.10 -8.10 26.01
CA GLU A 488 -19.29 -7.14 26.79
C GLU A 488 -18.15 -6.49 25.99
N VAL A 489 -17.87 -6.96 24.77
CA VAL A 489 -16.96 -6.30 23.82
C VAL A 489 -17.70 -5.13 23.18
N GLU A 490 -18.03 -4.09 23.95
CA GLU A 490 -19.08 -3.14 23.56
C GLU A 490 -18.55 -1.83 22.92
N ASP A 491 -17.55 -1.15 23.52
CA ASP A 491 -17.45 0.31 23.30
C ASP A 491 -16.03 0.85 23.00
N ASP A 492 -15.00 0.28 23.63
CA ASP A 492 -13.63 0.78 23.53
C ASP A 492 -12.97 0.47 22.17
N LEU A 493 -13.32 -0.66 21.52
CA LEU A 493 -12.84 -0.98 20.17
C LEU A 493 -13.43 -0.02 19.14
N HIS A 494 -14.71 0.31 19.29
CA HIS A 494 -15.39 1.31 18.47
C HIS A 494 -14.76 2.70 18.66
N LYS A 495 -14.57 3.15 19.91
CA LYS A 495 -13.87 4.41 20.23
C LYS A 495 -12.47 4.46 19.63
N ALA A 496 -11.72 3.35 19.65
CA ALA A 496 -10.39 3.28 19.06
C ALA A 496 -10.38 3.34 17.52
N ALA A 497 -11.42 2.80 16.87
CA ALA A 497 -11.59 2.82 15.42
C ALA A 497 -12.24 4.12 14.89
N ASN A 498 -13.00 4.81 15.73
CA ASN A 498 -13.76 6.01 15.36
C ASN A 498 -12.83 7.16 14.91
N GLY A 499 -13.29 8.00 13.98
CA GLY A 499 -12.51 9.13 13.43
C GLY A 499 -11.49 8.76 12.33
N LYS A 500 -10.92 7.54 12.31
CA LYS A 500 -9.90 7.15 11.30
C LYS A 500 -10.53 6.63 10.01
N SER A 501 -10.36 7.35 8.89
CA SER A 501 -10.92 6.94 7.59
C SER A 501 -10.32 5.61 7.13
N ARG A 502 -11.19 4.66 6.73
CA ARG A 502 -10.86 3.31 6.25
C ARG A 502 -10.19 2.36 7.26
N ALA A 503 -9.99 2.79 8.50
CA ALA A 503 -9.51 1.91 9.55
C ALA A 503 -10.67 1.07 10.10
N GLU A 504 -10.41 -0.21 10.38
CA GLU A 504 -11.37 -1.10 11.03
C GLU A 504 -10.72 -1.70 12.28
N GLY A 505 -11.45 -1.73 13.40
CA GLY A 505 -11.09 -2.55 14.54
C GLY A 505 -11.58 -3.97 14.29
N ARG A 506 -10.71 -4.98 14.30
CA ARG A 506 -11.14 -6.38 14.14
C ARG A 506 -10.51 -7.27 15.20
N ILE A 507 -11.30 -8.19 15.73
CA ILE A 507 -10.84 -9.24 16.66
C ILE A 507 -11.25 -10.58 16.06
N TYR A 508 -10.26 -11.33 15.57
CA TYR A 508 -10.49 -12.63 14.94
C TYR A 508 -10.58 -13.75 15.96
N ALA A 509 -11.47 -14.72 15.74
CA ALA A 509 -11.57 -15.91 16.57
C ALA A 509 -10.28 -16.74 16.57
N ARG A 510 -9.56 -16.73 15.44
CA ARG A 510 -8.28 -17.41 15.22
C ARG A 510 -7.16 -16.41 14.90
N LYS A 511 -5.91 -16.86 14.98
CA LYS A 511 -4.76 -16.10 14.45
C LYS A 511 -4.87 -16.01 12.92
N VAL A 512 -4.56 -14.84 12.36
CA VAL A 512 -4.52 -14.63 10.90
C VAL A 512 -3.08 -14.69 10.38
N GLY A 513 -2.91 -15.25 9.18
CA GLY A 513 -1.60 -15.52 8.61
C GLY A 513 -0.85 -14.30 8.08
N PHE A 514 -1.56 -13.26 7.64
CA PHE A 514 -0.95 -12.05 7.05
C PHE A 514 -1.86 -10.82 7.19
N GLY A 515 -1.31 -9.66 6.82
CA GLY A 515 -2.03 -8.39 6.80
C GLY A 515 -2.12 -7.68 8.16
N PRO A 516 -2.98 -6.64 8.28
CA PRO A 516 -2.91 -5.69 9.39
C PRO A 516 -3.22 -6.26 10.77
N TRP A 517 -3.73 -7.50 10.86
CA TRP A 517 -4.06 -8.19 12.11
C TRP A 517 -3.17 -9.41 12.39
N GLN A 518 -2.14 -9.63 11.57
CA GLN A 518 -1.13 -10.66 11.84
C GLN A 518 -0.48 -10.41 13.20
N GLY A 519 -0.29 -11.50 13.97
CA GLY A 519 0.31 -11.43 15.31
C GLY A 519 -0.57 -10.81 16.40
N LYS A 520 -1.78 -10.32 16.07
CA LYS A 520 -2.70 -9.76 17.07
C LYS A 520 -3.40 -10.85 17.88
N LYS A 521 -3.75 -10.51 19.13
CA LYS A 521 -4.46 -11.40 20.05
C LYS A 521 -5.80 -11.88 19.44
N PRO A 522 -6.06 -13.20 19.39
CA PRO A 522 -7.35 -13.75 18.98
C PRO A 522 -8.42 -13.54 20.06
N LEU A 523 -9.69 -13.74 19.68
CA LEU A 523 -10.87 -13.51 20.52
C LEU A 523 -10.76 -14.23 21.87
N ALA A 524 -10.36 -15.50 21.89
CA ALA A 524 -10.18 -16.28 23.13
C ALA A 524 -9.35 -15.53 24.20
N GLN A 525 -8.23 -14.95 23.79
CA GLN A 525 -7.33 -14.23 24.71
C GLN A 525 -7.91 -12.90 25.20
N TRP A 526 -8.76 -12.26 24.39
CA TRP A 526 -9.47 -11.04 24.78
C TRP A 526 -10.57 -11.31 25.80
N LEU A 527 -11.20 -12.47 25.73
CA LEU A 527 -12.29 -12.87 26.60
C LEU A 527 -11.80 -13.62 27.84
N GLY A 528 -10.49 -13.86 27.99
CA GLY A 528 -9.95 -14.72 29.05
C GLY A 528 -10.45 -16.16 28.98
N LEU A 529 -10.89 -16.61 27.80
CA LEU A 529 -11.50 -17.92 27.59
C LEU A 529 -10.50 -18.89 26.98
N ASP A 530 -10.50 -20.13 27.48
CA ASP A 530 -9.87 -21.24 26.80
C ASP A 530 -10.88 -21.87 25.81
N LEU A 531 -10.95 -21.31 24.60
CA LEU A 531 -11.82 -21.85 23.55
C LEU A 531 -11.46 -23.29 23.15
N ILE A 532 -10.23 -23.77 23.38
CA ILE A 532 -9.86 -25.16 23.09
C ILE A 532 -10.60 -26.09 24.05
N GLN A 533 -10.63 -25.74 25.35
CA GLN A 533 -11.36 -26.48 26.37
C GLN A 533 -12.89 -26.37 26.22
N LEU A 534 -13.41 -25.19 25.88
CA LEU A 534 -14.86 -24.95 25.85
C LEU A 534 -15.55 -25.42 24.55
N SER A 535 -14.80 -25.52 23.44
CA SER A 535 -15.39 -25.83 22.12
C SER A 535 -16.13 -27.17 22.03
N PRO A 536 -15.66 -28.29 22.62
CA PRO A 536 -16.40 -29.55 22.63
C PRO A 536 -17.80 -29.38 23.25
N THR A 537 -17.88 -28.80 24.44
CA THR A 537 -19.14 -28.61 25.17
C THR A 537 -20.10 -27.69 24.42
N ILE A 538 -19.61 -26.57 23.86
CA ILE A 538 -20.44 -25.66 23.06
C ILE A 538 -20.98 -26.37 21.82
N ARG A 539 -20.17 -27.17 21.12
CA ARG A 539 -20.63 -27.93 19.94
C ARG A 539 -21.72 -28.93 20.32
N ASP A 540 -21.60 -29.59 21.46
CA ASP A 540 -22.59 -30.56 21.95
C ASP A 540 -23.89 -29.88 22.39
N GLU A 541 -23.82 -28.74 23.07
CA GLU A 541 -24.98 -27.90 23.39
C GLU A 541 -25.72 -27.47 22.11
N ILE A 542 -24.99 -26.96 21.12
CA ILE A 542 -25.59 -26.54 19.85
C ILE A 542 -26.20 -27.73 19.10
N ALA A 543 -25.53 -28.90 19.09
CA ALA A 543 -26.05 -30.10 18.47
C ALA A 543 -27.36 -30.57 19.14
N ARG A 544 -27.44 -30.52 20.49
CA ARG A 544 -28.66 -30.80 21.24
C ARG A 544 -29.80 -29.86 20.85
N VAL A 545 -29.55 -28.56 20.75
CA VAL A 545 -30.55 -27.57 20.31
C VAL A 545 -31.04 -27.85 18.89
N LEU A 546 -30.13 -28.12 17.95
CA LEU A 546 -30.49 -28.43 16.56
C LEU A 546 -31.22 -29.77 16.41
N LYS A 547 -31.05 -30.70 17.35
CA LYS A 547 -31.81 -31.96 17.41
C LYS A 547 -33.20 -31.76 18.04
N ALA A 548 -33.30 -30.95 19.09
CA ALA A 548 -34.53 -30.68 19.82
C ALA A 548 -35.51 -29.80 19.01
N TYR A 549 -34.98 -28.82 18.27
CA TYR A 549 -35.80 -27.83 17.56
C TYR A 549 -35.62 -27.92 16.05
N ARG A 550 -36.74 -28.08 15.34
CA ARG A 550 -36.77 -27.90 13.88
C ARG A 550 -36.59 -26.42 13.52
N LYS A 551 -36.02 -26.13 12.34
CA LYS A 551 -35.80 -24.76 11.84
C LYS A 551 -37.03 -23.84 11.92
N PRO A 552 -38.26 -24.27 11.55
CA PRO A 552 -39.44 -23.42 11.68
C PRO A 552 -39.79 -23.07 13.14
N THR A 553 -39.45 -23.93 14.10
CA THR A 553 -39.65 -23.66 15.53
C THR A 553 -38.64 -22.65 16.04
N LEU A 554 -37.36 -22.76 15.64
CA LEU A 554 -36.33 -21.77 15.96
C LEU A 554 -36.70 -20.37 15.41
N PHE A 555 -37.16 -20.32 14.15
CA PHE A 555 -37.60 -19.07 13.52
C PHE A 555 -38.77 -18.43 14.26
N ARG A 556 -39.81 -19.19 14.64
CA ARG A 556 -40.94 -18.69 15.44
C ARG A 556 -40.54 -18.20 16.83
N LYS A 557 -39.49 -18.79 17.42
CA LYS A 557 -38.89 -18.33 18.69
C LYS A 557 -38.02 -17.07 18.53
N GLY A 558 -37.87 -16.53 17.31
CA GLY A 558 -37.07 -15.34 17.04
C GLY A 558 -35.56 -15.56 17.12
N VAL A 559 -35.10 -16.82 17.11
CA VAL A 559 -33.67 -17.16 17.20
C VAL A 559 -32.95 -16.66 15.96
N ASN A 560 -31.86 -15.91 16.12
CA ASN A 560 -31.01 -15.52 15.01
C ASN A 560 -30.05 -16.66 14.65
N LEU A 561 -30.32 -17.34 13.53
CA LEU A 561 -29.50 -18.47 13.08
C LEU A 561 -28.10 -18.03 12.64
N LYS A 562 -27.90 -16.80 12.15
CA LYS A 562 -26.56 -16.28 11.83
C LYS A 562 -25.71 -16.14 13.08
N ALA A 563 -26.29 -15.71 14.21
CA ALA A 563 -25.60 -15.64 15.49
C ALA A 563 -25.20 -17.04 15.99
N LEU A 564 -26.12 -18.01 15.94
CA LEU A 564 -25.83 -19.40 16.29
C LEU A 564 -24.71 -19.99 15.41
N GLN A 565 -24.78 -19.76 14.09
CA GLN A 565 -23.75 -20.20 13.15
C GLN A 565 -22.41 -19.48 13.35
N TRP A 566 -22.41 -18.24 13.82
CA TRP A 566 -21.19 -17.53 14.17
C TRP A 566 -20.50 -18.19 15.36
N ILE A 567 -21.23 -18.54 16.43
CA ILE A 567 -20.67 -19.30 17.56
C ILE A 567 -20.12 -20.65 17.07
N GLN A 568 -20.87 -21.37 16.23
CA GLN A 568 -20.38 -22.61 15.64
C GLN A 568 -19.04 -22.41 14.88
N GLU A 569 -18.91 -21.34 14.11
CA GLU A 569 -17.70 -21.05 13.34
C GLU A 569 -16.51 -20.73 14.25
N VAL A 570 -16.73 -19.97 15.33
CA VAL A 570 -15.72 -19.69 16.37
C VAL A 570 -15.17 -20.99 16.96
N THR A 571 -16.04 -21.95 17.30
CA THR A 571 -15.64 -23.25 17.89
C THR A 571 -14.96 -24.21 16.90
N ARG A 572 -15.11 -23.98 15.59
CA ARG A 572 -14.52 -24.81 14.53
C ARG A 572 -13.23 -24.22 13.97
N THR A 573 -12.69 -23.17 14.60
CA THR A 573 -11.51 -22.41 14.14
C THR A 573 -11.65 -21.86 12.70
N GLY A 574 -12.90 -21.65 12.28
CA GLY A 574 -13.25 -21.03 11.02
C GLY A 574 -12.98 -19.52 11.00
N LEU A 575 -13.25 -18.86 9.88
CA LEU A 575 -13.01 -17.42 9.77
C LEU A 575 -14.21 -16.63 10.31
N ALA A 576 -14.25 -16.49 11.64
CA ALA A 576 -15.19 -15.65 12.37
C ALA A 576 -14.47 -14.53 13.12
N TYR A 577 -15.04 -13.33 13.16
CA TYR A 577 -14.43 -12.17 13.81
C TYR A 577 -15.46 -11.09 14.19
N LEU A 578 -15.10 -10.25 15.16
CA LEU A 578 -15.79 -9.01 15.49
C LEU A 578 -15.22 -7.88 14.65
N VAL A 579 -16.06 -6.95 14.22
CA VAL A 579 -15.61 -5.73 13.52
C VAL A 579 -16.29 -4.50 14.07
N ALA A 580 -15.49 -3.48 14.39
CA ALA A 580 -15.96 -2.17 14.80
C ALA A 580 -15.96 -1.20 13.60
N ARG A 581 -17.07 -0.49 13.40
CA ARG A 581 -17.28 0.45 12.28
C ARG A 581 -17.80 1.80 12.76
N LYS A 582 -17.68 2.81 11.90
CA LYS A 582 -18.26 4.16 12.09
C LYS A 582 -19.79 4.18 11.90
N ASP A 583 -20.51 3.20 12.44
CA ASP A 583 -21.98 3.22 12.45
C ASP A 583 -22.43 3.50 13.89
N PRO A 584 -22.99 4.69 14.17
CA PRO A 584 -23.39 5.06 15.53
C PRO A 584 -24.57 4.24 16.06
N CYS A 585 -25.35 3.60 15.20
CA CYS A 585 -26.47 2.73 15.59
C CYS A 585 -26.04 1.28 15.81
N ARG A 586 -25.00 0.82 15.10
CA ARG A 586 -24.45 -0.55 15.19
C ARG A 586 -22.92 -0.51 15.20
N PRO A 587 -22.30 -0.09 16.31
CA PRO A 587 -20.87 0.16 16.36
C PRO A 587 -20.03 -1.10 16.12
N ILE A 588 -20.60 -2.28 16.40
CA ILE A 588 -19.95 -3.58 16.30
C ILE A 588 -20.85 -4.60 15.59
N GLU A 589 -20.25 -5.36 14.67
CA GLU A 589 -20.89 -6.47 13.95
C GLU A 589 -20.11 -7.77 14.16
N LEU A 590 -20.82 -8.89 14.18
CA LEU A 590 -20.27 -10.23 14.02
C LEU A 590 -20.12 -10.54 12.53
N ARG A 591 -18.98 -11.08 12.14
CA ARG A 591 -18.75 -11.59 10.78
C ARG A 591 -18.25 -13.01 10.78
N ARG A 592 -18.75 -13.78 9.81
CA ARG A 592 -18.18 -15.08 9.44
C ARG A 592 -18.06 -15.16 7.92
N VAL A 593 -17.05 -15.86 7.44
CA VAL A 593 -16.83 -16.05 6.01
C VAL A 593 -17.17 -17.48 5.64
N VAL A 594 -17.93 -17.66 4.56
CA VAL A 594 -18.53 -18.93 4.17
C VAL A 594 -18.22 -19.22 2.71
N ASN A 595 -17.83 -20.45 2.41
CA ASN A 595 -17.79 -20.94 1.05
C ASN A 595 -18.99 -21.90 0.83
N PRO A 596 -20.10 -21.43 0.21
CA PRO A 596 -21.34 -22.18 -0.01
C PRO A 596 -21.23 -23.23 -1.13
N VAL A 597 -20.10 -23.29 -1.85
CA VAL A 597 -19.87 -24.29 -2.89
C VAL A 597 -20.07 -25.70 -2.33
N PRO A 598 -20.93 -26.53 -2.96
CA PRO A 598 -21.29 -27.85 -2.42
C PRO A 598 -20.13 -28.85 -2.45
N GLU A 599 -19.78 -29.41 -1.30
CA GLU A 599 -18.70 -30.43 -1.19
C GLU A 599 -19.08 -31.78 -1.81
N LYS A 600 -20.35 -32.16 -1.76
CA LYS A 600 -20.83 -33.51 -2.13
C LYS A 600 -21.33 -33.62 -3.56
N TRP A 601 -21.49 -32.51 -4.29
CA TRP A 601 -21.91 -32.56 -5.70
C TRP A 601 -20.77 -33.13 -6.55
N ARG A 602 -21.10 -34.00 -7.52
CA ARG A 602 -20.13 -34.76 -8.34
C ARG A 602 -20.25 -34.53 -9.84
N GLY A 603 -21.11 -33.59 -10.27
CA GLY A 603 -21.19 -33.22 -11.68
C GLY A 603 -19.93 -32.48 -12.14
N ARG A 604 -19.82 -32.32 -13.46
CA ARG A 604 -18.70 -31.68 -14.15
C ARG A 604 -18.74 -30.16 -13.98
N LEU A 605 -17.61 -29.55 -13.62
CA LEU A 605 -17.47 -28.12 -13.44
C LEU A 605 -16.69 -27.50 -14.59
N ILE A 606 -17.27 -26.48 -15.23
CA ILE A 606 -16.62 -25.73 -16.30
C ILE A 606 -16.63 -24.26 -15.93
N VAL A 607 -15.45 -23.65 -15.89
CA VAL A 607 -15.27 -22.25 -15.53
C VAL A 607 -14.81 -21.47 -16.75
N LEU A 608 -15.46 -20.36 -17.06
CA LEU A 608 -15.15 -19.51 -18.20
C LEU A 608 -14.68 -18.13 -17.71
N ASP A 609 -13.62 -17.59 -18.31
CA ASP A 609 -13.04 -16.26 -17.98
C ASP A 609 -12.77 -15.99 -16.49
N ALA A 610 -12.58 -17.04 -15.70
CA ALA A 610 -12.01 -16.86 -14.38
C ALA A 610 -10.64 -16.23 -14.49
N THR A 611 -10.36 -15.24 -13.63
CA THR A 611 -8.98 -14.84 -13.36
C THR A 611 -8.23 -16.09 -12.91
N ALA A 612 -7.40 -16.63 -13.79
CA ALA A 612 -6.77 -17.95 -13.69
C ALA A 612 -5.68 -17.99 -12.62
N TYR A 613 -5.96 -17.52 -11.40
CA TYR A 613 -5.06 -17.66 -10.27
C TYR A 613 -5.33 -19.01 -9.60
N PRO A 614 -4.54 -20.07 -9.90
CA PRO A 614 -4.92 -21.44 -9.56
C PRO A 614 -5.21 -21.66 -8.06
N PRO A 615 -4.43 -21.09 -7.11
CA PRO A 615 -4.71 -21.24 -5.68
C PRO A 615 -6.09 -20.74 -5.26
N VAL A 616 -6.57 -19.65 -5.85
CA VAL A 616 -7.92 -19.14 -5.56
C VAL A 616 -8.97 -20.06 -6.17
N VAL A 617 -8.76 -20.47 -7.42
CA VAL A 617 -9.75 -21.27 -8.15
C VAL A 617 -9.98 -22.63 -7.48
N GLU A 618 -8.92 -23.38 -7.23
CA GLU A 618 -9.02 -24.72 -6.65
C GLU A 618 -9.65 -24.71 -5.25
N ARG A 619 -9.26 -23.73 -4.41
CA ARG A 619 -9.74 -23.61 -3.03
C ARG A 619 -11.16 -23.05 -2.96
N ALA A 620 -11.53 -22.10 -3.83
CA ALA A 620 -12.88 -21.57 -3.90
C ALA A 620 -13.88 -22.62 -4.42
N LEU A 621 -13.49 -23.42 -5.42
CA LEU A 621 -14.36 -24.44 -6.00
C LEU A 621 -14.34 -25.77 -5.23
N LYS A 622 -13.43 -25.94 -4.27
CA LYS A 622 -13.21 -27.20 -3.53
C LYS A 622 -12.96 -28.37 -4.50
N ARG A 623 -12.21 -28.11 -5.57
CA ARG A 623 -11.85 -29.03 -6.65
C ARG A 623 -10.35 -28.88 -6.94
N PRO A 624 -9.50 -29.74 -6.36
CA PRO A 624 -8.07 -29.72 -6.68
C PRO A 624 -7.81 -30.30 -8.08
N GLY A 625 -6.79 -29.80 -8.78
CA GLY A 625 -6.33 -30.40 -10.05
C GLY A 625 -7.25 -30.13 -11.25
N VAL A 626 -8.01 -29.03 -11.23
CA VAL A 626 -8.83 -28.63 -12.38
C VAL A 626 -7.93 -28.24 -13.54
N GLN A 627 -8.19 -28.78 -14.73
CA GLN A 627 -7.39 -28.47 -15.91
C GLN A 627 -7.57 -27.00 -16.30
N VAL A 628 -6.50 -26.21 -16.26
CA VAL A 628 -6.50 -24.83 -16.77
C VAL A 628 -6.07 -24.84 -18.23
N LEU A 629 -6.94 -24.36 -19.10
CA LEU A 629 -6.69 -24.20 -20.53
C LEU A 629 -6.68 -22.72 -20.85
N ASP A 630 -5.48 -22.18 -21.09
CA ASP A 630 -5.28 -20.77 -21.39
C ASP A 630 -5.07 -20.55 -22.89
N ILE A 631 -6.17 -20.34 -23.60
CA ILE A 631 -6.20 -20.20 -25.06
C ILE A 631 -5.83 -18.77 -25.42
N ARG A 632 -4.78 -18.58 -26.21
CA ARG A 632 -4.30 -17.25 -26.63
C ARG A 632 -4.53 -17.03 -28.11
N VAL A 633 -5.12 -15.88 -28.46
CA VAL A 633 -5.30 -15.43 -29.84
C VAL A 633 -4.40 -14.22 -30.08
N PRO A 634 -3.59 -14.19 -31.16
CA PRO A 634 -2.85 -13.00 -31.56
C PRO A 634 -3.80 -11.82 -31.71
N VAL A 635 -3.49 -10.72 -31.02
CA VAL A 635 -4.29 -9.48 -31.11
C VAL A 635 -3.45 -8.38 -31.72
N GLU A 636 -3.80 -7.97 -32.93
CA GLU A 636 -3.11 -6.88 -33.62
C GLU A 636 -3.63 -5.52 -33.16
N MET A 637 -2.93 -4.92 -32.19
CA MET A 637 -3.22 -3.57 -31.69
C MET A 637 -2.04 -2.63 -31.89
N ARG A 638 -2.36 -1.34 -32.11
CA ARG A 638 -1.38 -0.25 -32.04
C ARG A 638 -1.27 0.22 -30.59
N THR A 639 -0.26 -0.25 -29.87
CA THR A 639 -0.07 0.06 -28.45
C THR A 639 0.90 1.22 -28.21
N ALA A 640 0.51 2.15 -27.34
CA ALA A 640 1.36 3.24 -26.86
C ALA A 640 1.28 3.36 -25.34
N TRP A 641 2.42 3.65 -24.71
CA TRP A 641 2.52 3.84 -23.26
C TRP A 641 3.09 5.21 -22.93
N ILE A 642 2.32 6.03 -22.20
CA ILE A 642 2.81 7.26 -21.60
C ILE A 642 3.13 7.00 -20.13
N LYS A 643 4.42 7.00 -19.79
CA LYS A 643 4.90 6.63 -18.45
C LYS A 643 4.68 7.77 -17.46
N ARG A 644 3.53 7.78 -16.79
CA ARG A 644 3.10 8.88 -15.89
C ARG A 644 2.42 8.34 -14.65
N SER A 645 2.75 8.91 -13.49
CA SER A 645 2.09 8.55 -12.23
C SER A 645 0.67 9.12 -12.18
N VAL A 646 -0.30 8.31 -12.59
CA VAL A 646 -1.75 8.60 -12.56
C VAL A 646 -2.47 7.53 -11.74
N SER A 647 -2.09 7.39 -10.47
CA SER A 647 -2.79 6.50 -9.54
C SER A 647 -3.98 7.21 -8.86
N LYS A 648 -4.94 6.44 -8.34
CA LYS A 648 -6.04 6.94 -7.49
C LYS A 648 -5.55 7.83 -6.35
N THR A 649 -4.40 7.50 -5.75
CA THR A 649 -3.78 8.30 -4.69
C THR A 649 -3.08 9.55 -5.22
N ALA A 650 -2.45 9.49 -6.38
CA ALA A 650 -1.82 10.65 -7.01
C ALA A 650 -2.87 11.71 -7.39
N ILE A 651 -3.97 11.32 -8.04
CA ILE A 651 -5.05 12.22 -8.47
C ILE A 651 -5.91 12.74 -7.32
N ALA A 652 -5.79 12.17 -6.12
CA ALA A 652 -6.43 12.73 -4.93
C ALA A 652 -5.85 14.10 -4.58
N ARG A 653 -4.62 14.40 -5.04
CA ARG A 653 -3.95 15.68 -4.86
C ARG A 653 -4.08 16.53 -6.14
N GLU A 654 -4.20 17.84 -5.96
CA GLU A 654 -4.37 18.79 -7.06
C GLU A 654 -3.23 18.73 -8.09
N LYS A 655 -1.98 18.61 -7.63
CA LYS A 655 -0.80 18.42 -8.50
C LYS A 655 -0.94 17.18 -9.38
N GLY A 656 -1.42 16.07 -8.83
CA GLY A 656 -1.60 14.83 -9.58
C GLY A 656 -2.71 14.91 -10.63
N ARG A 657 -3.81 15.62 -10.33
CA ARG A 657 -4.87 15.92 -11.32
C ARG A 657 -4.32 16.71 -12.50
N LYS A 658 -3.58 17.79 -12.22
CA LYS A 658 -2.93 18.60 -13.27
C LYS A 658 -1.99 17.77 -14.14
N THR A 659 -1.18 16.90 -13.53
CA THR A 659 -0.29 15.99 -14.25
C THR A 659 -1.06 15.02 -15.15
N ALA A 660 -2.13 14.41 -14.64
CA ALA A 660 -2.97 13.49 -15.40
C ALA A 660 -3.62 14.18 -16.61
N ILE A 661 -4.15 15.39 -16.42
CA ILE A 661 -4.72 16.18 -17.52
C ILE A 661 -3.66 16.60 -18.54
N LYS A 662 -2.45 16.97 -18.12
CA LYS A 662 -1.35 17.27 -19.05
C LYS A 662 -1.01 16.05 -19.91
N ALA A 663 -0.94 14.87 -19.30
CA ALA A 663 -0.69 13.61 -19.99
C ALA A 663 -1.84 13.24 -20.95
N LEU A 664 -3.10 13.46 -20.55
CA LEU A 664 -4.26 13.26 -21.42
C LEU A 664 -4.21 14.19 -22.64
N LYS A 665 -3.95 15.49 -22.45
CA LYS A 665 -3.81 16.44 -23.56
C LYS A 665 -2.67 16.06 -24.50
N GLN A 666 -1.57 15.52 -23.98
CA GLN A 666 -0.48 14.98 -24.78
C GLN A 666 -0.96 13.76 -25.60
N ALA A 667 -1.67 12.81 -24.98
CA ALA A 667 -2.22 11.65 -25.66
C ALA A 667 -3.20 12.04 -26.79
N LEU A 668 -4.12 12.98 -26.51
CA LEU A 668 -5.11 13.43 -27.48
C LEU A 668 -4.49 14.06 -28.74
N LYS A 669 -3.31 14.72 -28.62
CA LYS A 669 -2.57 15.26 -29.77
C LYS A 669 -1.92 14.20 -30.66
N GLU A 670 -1.62 13.02 -30.09
CA GLU A 670 -0.96 11.92 -30.79
C GLU A 670 -1.97 10.99 -31.49
N ILE A 671 -3.25 11.11 -31.16
CA ILE A 671 -4.33 10.26 -31.68
C ILE A 671 -5.00 10.98 -32.85
N LYS A 672 -5.13 10.28 -33.99
CA LYS A 672 -5.87 10.78 -35.17
C LYS A 672 -7.32 10.28 -35.27
N ALA A 673 -7.68 9.27 -34.48
CA ALA A 673 -9.02 8.67 -34.47
C ALA A 673 -10.12 9.68 -34.11
N GLU A 674 -11.31 9.52 -34.69
CA GLU A 674 -12.48 10.37 -34.42
C GLU A 674 -13.31 9.87 -33.23
N LYS A 675 -13.37 8.54 -33.05
CA LYS A 675 -14.12 7.88 -31.97
C LYS A 675 -13.17 7.36 -30.89
N ILE A 676 -13.13 8.05 -29.75
CA ILE A 676 -12.19 7.76 -28.66
C ILE A 676 -12.95 7.37 -27.38
N LEU A 677 -12.62 6.21 -26.83
CA LEU A 677 -13.13 5.75 -25.54
C LEU A 677 -12.10 6.02 -24.44
N ILE A 678 -12.48 6.72 -23.38
CA ILE A 678 -11.55 7.07 -22.30
C ILE A 678 -12.04 6.46 -20.98
N PHE A 679 -11.19 5.63 -20.37
CA PHE A 679 -11.37 5.17 -19.00
C PHE A 679 -10.50 5.97 -18.03
N CYS A 680 -11.08 6.40 -16.92
CA CYS A 680 -10.37 7.13 -15.88
C CYS A 680 -10.88 6.77 -14.48
N HIS A 681 -10.25 7.31 -13.44
CA HIS A 681 -10.80 7.22 -12.09
C HIS A 681 -11.96 8.21 -11.89
N GLN A 682 -12.99 7.80 -11.14
CA GLN A 682 -14.16 8.64 -10.85
C GLN A 682 -13.81 10.05 -10.34
N ALA A 683 -12.76 10.16 -9.51
CA ALA A 683 -12.32 11.42 -8.91
C ALA A 683 -11.78 12.47 -9.91
N ILE A 684 -11.47 12.09 -11.15
CA ILE A 684 -10.99 13.03 -12.19
C ILE A 684 -11.95 13.10 -13.39
N LYS A 685 -13.04 12.33 -13.39
CA LYS A 685 -13.98 12.19 -14.52
C LYS A 685 -14.48 13.54 -15.03
N ALA A 686 -15.00 14.40 -14.16
CA ALA A 686 -15.51 15.73 -14.54
C ALA A 686 -14.44 16.59 -15.25
N LYS A 687 -13.18 16.53 -14.79
CA LYS A 687 -12.09 17.30 -15.42
C LYS A 687 -11.66 16.72 -16.75
N VAL A 688 -11.75 15.40 -16.91
CA VAL A 688 -11.54 14.73 -18.21
C VAL A 688 -12.63 15.17 -19.18
N GLU A 689 -13.90 15.17 -18.76
CA GLU A 689 -15.04 15.62 -19.56
C GLU A 689 -14.90 17.07 -20.03
N GLU A 690 -14.47 17.99 -19.15
CA GLU A 690 -14.18 19.38 -19.54
C GLU A 690 -13.10 19.49 -20.62
N VAL A 691 -12.05 18.68 -20.54
CA VAL A 691 -10.94 18.71 -21.51
C VAL A 691 -11.37 18.10 -22.84
N VAL A 692 -12.15 17.04 -22.76
CA VAL A 692 -12.71 16.33 -23.91
C VAL A 692 -13.74 17.19 -24.65
N ALA A 693 -14.58 17.94 -23.94
CA ALA A 693 -15.56 18.85 -24.55
C ALA A 693 -14.91 19.98 -25.38
N GLN A 694 -13.63 20.27 -25.15
CA GLN A 694 -12.83 21.22 -25.91
C GLN A 694 -12.15 20.58 -27.13
N ASP A 695 -12.24 19.26 -27.29
CA ASP A 695 -11.69 18.54 -28.41
C ASP A 695 -12.66 18.60 -29.60
N PRO A 696 -12.23 19.03 -30.79
CA PRO A 696 -13.12 19.21 -31.93
C PRO A 696 -13.63 17.90 -32.55
N ARG A 697 -13.16 16.73 -32.09
CA ARG A 697 -13.59 15.41 -32.58
C ARG A 697 -14.99 15.04 -32.08
N LYS A 698 -15.78 14.39 -32.95
CA LYS A 698 -17.23 14.23 -32.78
C LYS A 698 -17.67 13.28 -31.65
N ILE A 699 -16.88 12.27 -31.26
CA ILE A 699 -17.34 11.26 -30.29
C ILE A 699 -16.21 10.84 -29.35
N VAL A 700 -16.19 11.45 -28.17
CA VAL A 700 -15.34 11.02 -27.07
C VAL A 700 -16.21 10.69 -25.86
N VAL A 701 -16.13 9.45 -25.38
CA VAL A 701 -16.97 8.97 -24.28
C VAL A 701 -16.10 8.64 -23.08
N THR A 702 -16.49 9.16 -21.92
CA THR A 702 -15.77 9.06 -20.65
C THR A 702 -16.45 8.11 -19.68
N HIS A 703 -15.77 7.02 -19.37
CA HIS A 703 -16.18 6.06 -18.34
C HIS A 703 -15.22 6.08 -17.16
N HIS A 704 -15.75 5.73 -15.98
CA HIS A 704 -14.89 5.45 -14.85
C HIS A 704 -14.69 3.94 -14.72
N PHE A 705 -13.51 3.54 -14.24
CA PHE A 705 -13.20 2.13 -13.98
C PHE A 705 -14.26 1.50 -13.06
N GLY A 706 -14.79 0.34 -13.45
CA GLY A 706 -15.75 -0.42 -12.63
C GLY A 706 -17.21 0.06 -12.67
N ALA A 707 -17.58 0.96 -13.58
CA ALA A 707 -18.99 1.29 -13.83
C ALA A 707 -19.76 0.06 -14.34
N GLU A 708 -20.96 -0.21 -13.80
CA GLU A 708 -21.85 -1.33 -14.19
C GLU A 708 -22.30 -1.20 -15.66
N THR A 709 -21.45 -1.66 -16.58
CA THR A 709 -21.69 -1.62 -18.04
C THR A 709 -21.29 -2.93 -18.70
N ARG A 710 -21.29 -4.05 -17.96
CA ARG A 710 -21.06 -5.39 -18.53
C ARG A 710 -22.22 -5.66 -19.51
N GLY A 711 -21.93 -5.82 -20.81
CA GLY A 711 -22.91 -6.32 -21.80
C GLY A 711 -23.30 -5.45 -23.01
N THR A 712 -22.79 -4.23 -23.21
CA THR A 712 -23.29 -3.40 -24.33
C THR A 712 -22.38 -3.40 -25.57
N ASN A 713 -22.89 -3.86 -26.73
CA ASN A 713 -22.22 -3.77 -28.04
C ASN A 713 -21.91 -2.34 -28.51
N GLN A 714 -22.42 -1.33 -27.80
CA GLN A 714 -22.30 0.10 -28.11
C GLN A 714 -20.86 0.64 -28.21
N PHE A 715 -19.87 -0.10 -27.72
CA PHE A 715 -18.46 0.34 -27.73
C PHE A 715 -17.63 -0.24 -28.89
N ALA A 716 -18.20 -1.11 -29.73
CA ALA A 716 -17.49 -1.77 -30.81
C ALA A 716 -16.93 -0.78 -31.86
N ASP A 717 -17.64 0.34 -32.07
CA ASP A 717 -17.32 1.31 -33.12
C ASP A 717 -16.16 2.26 -32.76
N PHE A 718 -15.65 2.23 -31.53
CA PHE A 718 -14.54 3.09 -31.10
C PHE A 718 -13.21 2.60 -31.68
N GLU A 719 -12.41 3.50 -32.23
CA GLU A 719 -11.15 3.18 -32.91
C GLU A 719 -9.96 3.18 -31.95
N THR A 720 -10.03 4.03 -30.92
CA THR A 720 -8.99 4.20 -29.91
C THR A 720 -9.57 4.08 -28.51
N VAL A 721 -8.86 3.36 -27.63
CA VAL A 721 -9.11 3.32 -26.19
C VAL A 721 -7.95 3.93 -25.42
N ILE A 722 -8.25 4.84 -24.49
CA ILE A 722 -7.29 5.44 -23.57
C ILE A 722 -7.57 4.96 -22.15
N LEU A 723 -6.56 4.36 -21.51
CA LEU A 723 -6.57 4.11 -20.07
C LEU A 723 -5.82 5.22 -19.35
N LEU A 724 -6.54 6.17 -18.74
CA LEU A 724 -5.96 7.23 -17.91
C LEU A 724 -5.85 6.74 -16.46
N GLY A 725 -4.72 6.12 -16.14
CA GLY A 725 -4.50 5.33 -14.93
C GLY A 725 -4.81 3.85 -15.16
N LEU A 726 -4.79 3.07 -14.08
CA LEU A 726 -5.12 1.65 -14.09
C LEU A 726 -6.32 1.38 -13.16
N PRO A 727 -7.18 0.40 -13.47
CA PRO A 727 -8.20 -0.03 -12.53
C PRO A 727 -7.53 -0.52 -11.23
N VAL A 728 -8.10 -0.11 -10.10
CA VAL A 728 -7.59 -0.47 -8.77
C VAL A 728 -8.67 -1.26 -8.07
N VAL A 729 -8.38 -2.53 -7.80
CA VAL A 729 -9.20 -3.37 -6.94
C VAL A 729 -9.17 -2.87 -5.51
N ASN A 730 -10.28 -2.99 -4.78
CA ASN A 730 -10.34 -2.68 -3.36
C ASN A 730 -9.79 -3.88 -2.55
N PRO A 731 -8.58 -3.82 -1.97
CA PRO A 731 -7.98 -4.99 -1.32
C PRO A 731 -8.80 -5.49 -0.13
N ALA A 732 -9.51 -4.58 0.56
CA ALA A 732 -10.42 -4.92 1.65
C ALA A 732 -11.58 -5.83 1.21
N ALA A 733 -12.02 -5.76 -0.05
CA ALA A 733 -13.08 -6.61 -0.57
C ALA A 733 -12.65 -8.07 -0.79
N TYR A 734 -11.34 -8.31 -0.94
CA TYR A 734 -10.77 -9.64 -1.23
C TYR A 734 -10.01 -10.24 -0.03
N TYR A 735 -9.68 -9.44 0.98
CA TYR A 735 -8.88 -9.88 2.13
C TYR A 735 -9.54 -11.00 2.94
N ASP A 736 -10.85 -10.88 3.23
CA ASP A 736 -11.58 -11.90 3.98
C ASP A 736 -11.69 -13.20 3.19
N THR A 737 -11.90 -13.10 1.87
CA THR A 737 -11.88 -14.25 0.96
C THR A 737 -10.51 -14.91 0.94
N ALA A 738 -9.43 -14.13 0.84
CA ALA A 738 -8.06 -14.65 0.86
C ALA A 738 -7.75 -15.41 2.16
N LEU A 739 -8.13 -14.85 3.31
CA LEU A 739 -7.97 -15.52 4.60
C LEU A 739 -8.83 -16.80 4.70
N ALA A 740 -10.04 -16.81 4.16
CA ALA A 740 -10.94 -17.97 4.19
C ALA A 740 -10.43 -19.11 3.29
N LEU A 741 -9.85 -18.75 2.15
CA LEU A 741 -9.18 -19.68 1.23
C LEU A 741 -7.78 -20.07 1.70
N GLY A 742 -7.31 -19.55 2.84
CA GLY A 742 -5.99 -19.89 3.40
C GLY A 742 -4.84 -19.45 2.50
N LEU A 743 -5.00 -18.35 1.74
CA LEU A 743 -3.93 -17.80 0.92
C LEU A 743 -2.77 -17.32 1.80
N SER A 744 -1.54 -17.43 1.30
CA SER A 744 -0.39 -16.70 1.84
C SER A 744 -0.47 -15.20 1.49
N GLU A 745 0.36 -14.38 2.14
CA GLU A 745 0.47 -12.96 1.80
C GLU A 745 0.80 -12.79 0.32
N GLN A 746 1.81 -13.51 -0.17
CA GLN A 746 2.24 -13.46 -1.56
C GLN A 746 1.12 -13.89 -2.52
N GLU A 747 0.42 -14.97 -2.21
CA GLU A 747 -0.68 -15.44 -3.05
C GLU A 747 -1.80 -14.40 -3.15
N TRP A 748 -2.05 -13.66 -2.07
CA TRP A 748 -2.99 -12.55 -2.08
C TRP A 748 -2.50 -11.36 -2.90
N GLU A 749 -1.21 -11.00 -2.84
CA GLU A 749 -0.64 -9.93 -3.66
C GLU A 749 -0.75 -10.27 -5.16
N ASP A 750 -0.27 -11.46 -5.55
CA ASP A 750 -0.29 -11.95 -6.93
C ASP A 750 -1.73 -11.94 -7.48
N TRP A 751 -2.68 -12.39 -6.65
CA TRP A 751 -4.09 -12.37 -7.02
C TRP A 751 -4.62 -10.94 -7.23
N LEU A 752 -4.33 -9.99 -6.33
CA LEU A 752 -4.74 -8.58 -6.51
C LEU A 752 -4.12 -7.95 -7.76
N HIS A 753 -2.87 -8.29 -8.06
CA HIS A 753 -2.18 -7.87 -9.27
C HIS A 753 -2.88 -8.42 -10.51
N LEU A 754 -3.16 -9.72 -10.56
CA LEU A 754 -3.89 -10.36 -11.66
C LEU A 754 -5.28 -9.75 -11.86
N LEU A 755 -6.03 -9.52 -10.79
CA LEU A 755 -7.36 -8.89 -10.88
C LEU A 755 -7.28 -7.48 -11.49
N ALA A 756 -6.27 -6.68 -11.12
CA ALA A 756 -6.07 -5.36 -11.70
C ALA A 756 -5.70 -5.41 -13.19
N GLN A 757 -4.88 -6.39 -13.60
CA GLN A 757 -4.54 -6.61 -15.02
C GLN A 757 -5.77 -7.07 -15.82
N ALA A 758 -6.51 -8.04 -15.31
CA ALA A 758 -7.73 -8.56 -15.91
C ALA A 758 -8.78 -7.45 -16.08
N GLY A 759 -8.95 -6.60 -15.07
CA GLY A 759 -9.81 -5.42 -15.16
C GLY A 759 -9.37 -4.46 -16.26
N ALA A 760 -8.07 -4.16 -16.37
CA ALA A 760 -7.56 -3.28 -17.44
C ALA A 760 -7.82 -3.85 -18.83
N TRP A 761 -7.68 -5.17 -18.96
CA TRP A 761 -7.92 -5.89 -20.20
C TRP A 761 -9.40 -5.90 -20.60
N GLN A 762 -10.30 -6.13 -19.63
CA GLN A 762 -11.75 -6.06 -19.83
C GLN A 762 -12.19 -4.69 -20.35
N GLU A 763 -11.63 -3.59 -19.82
CA GLU A 763 -11.98 -2.24 -20.29
C GLU A 763 -11.52 -1.98 -21.73
N ILE A 764 -10.34 -2.46 -22.13
CA ILE A 764 -9.87 -2.40 -23.53
C ILE A 764 -10.76 -3.23 -24.45
N HIS A 765 -11.17 -4.42 -23.99
CA HIS A 765 -11.91 -5.39 -24.79
C HIS A 765 -13.30 -4.93 -25.25
N ARG A 766 -13.81 -3.85 -24.66
CA ARG A 766 -15.07 -3.22 -25.08
C ARG A 766 -15.03 -2.74 -26.52
N THR A 767 -13.87 -2.35 -27.04
CA THR A 767 -13.69 -1.98 -28.46
C THR A 767 -13.40 -3.17 -29.38
N ARG A 768 -13.47 -4.40 -28.85
CA ARG A 768 -13.32 -5.68 -29.57
C ARG A 768 -12.06 -5.76 -30.46
N PRO A 769 -10.87 -5.44 -29.94
CA PRO A 769 -9.64 -5.47 -30.73
C PRO A 769 -9.33 -6.85 -31.34
N VAL A 770 -9.82 -7.93 -30.72
CA VAL A 770 -9.67 -9.32 -31.21
C VAL A 770 -10.46 -9.56 -32.51
N LEU A 771 -11.57 -8.87 -32.72
CA LEU A 771 -12.41 -9.01 -33.93
C LEU A 771 -12.10 -7.95 -34.99
N GLN A 772 -11.39 -6.88 -34.62
CA GLN A 772 -11.14 -5.72 -35.47
C GLN A 772 -9.66 -5.34 -35.36
N PRO A 773 -8.79 -5.82 -36.26
CA PRO A 773 -7.36 -5.52 -36.22
C PRO A 773 -7.09 -4.02 -36.40
N GLY A 774 -6.04 -3.52 -35.76
CA GLY A 774 -5.57 -2.13 -35.95
C GLY A 774 -6.15 -1.09 -34.98
N LYS A 775 -6.99 -1.49 -34.01
CA LYS A 775 -7.42 -0.63 -32.89
C LYS A 775 -6.22 -0.07 -32.14
N GLN A 776 -6.32 1.17 -31.69
CA GLN A 776 -5.26 1.82 -30.93
C GLN A 776 -5.54 1.74 -29.43
N VAL A 777 -4.55 1.30 -28.66
CA VAL A 777 -4.59 1.26 -27.19
C VAL A 777 -3.52 2.19 -26.66
N LEU A 778 -3.91 3.19 -25.89
CA LEU A 778 -2.98 4.10 -25.23
C LEU A 778 -3.15 4.01 -23.71
N VAL A 779 -2.07 3.69 -23.00
CA VAL A 779 -2.07 3.59 -21.53
C VAL A 779 -1.26 4.74 -20.93
N ILE A 780 -1.85 5.47 -19.99
CA ILE A 780 -1.19 6.54 -19.24
C ILE A 780 -1.07 6.06 -17.78
N ALA A 781 0.06 5.45 -17.45
CA ALA A 781 0.27 4.80 -16.16
C ALA A 781 1.76 4.74 -15.79
N PRO A 782 2.11 4.54 -14.49
CA PRO A 782 3.51 4.46 -14.08
C PRO A 782 4.21 3.19 -14.59
N ARG A 783 3.43 2.16 -14.95
CA ARG A 783 3.88 0.89 -15.51
C ARG A 783 2.96 0.45 -16.65
N TRP A 784 3.47 -0.35 -17.57
CA TRP A 784 2.65 -1.10 -18.50
C TRP A 784 1.93 -2.21 -17.74
N PRO A 785 0.59 -2.32 -17.80
CA PRO A 785 -0.16 -3.25 -16.98
C PRO A 785 -0.26 -4.66 -17.58
N PHE A 786 0.19 -4.88 -18.81
CA PHE A 786 -0.02 -6.13 -19.53
C PHE A 786 1.27 -6.96 -19.60
N LYS A 787 1.12 -8.29 -19.51
CA LYS A 787 2.19 -9.26 -19.76
C LYS A 787 2.63 -9.26 -21.23
N GLU A 788 3.73 -9.94 -21.54
CA GLU A 788 4.32 -9.97 -22.89
C GLU A 788 3.36 -10.48 -23.97
N TRP A 789 2.50 -11.45 -23.66
CA TRP A 789 1.57 -12.06 -24.61
C TRP A 789 0.43 -11.13 -25.08
N LEU A 790 0.09 -10.10 -24.28
CA LEU A 790 -0.83 -9.03 -24.66
C LEU A 790 -0.16 -7.94 -25.52
N GLY A 791 1.15 -8.11 -25.75
CA GLY A 791 2.01 -7.20 -26.49
C GLY A 791 2.76 -6.23 -25.57
N ARG A 792 4.07 -6.11 -25.81
CA ARG A 792 4.87 -4.98 -25.31
C ARG A 792 4.34 -3.68 -25.96
N PRO A 793 4.48 -2.51 -25.29
CA PRO A 793 4.10 -1.25 -25.90
C PRO A 793 4.97 -1.00 -27.14
N ARG A 794 4.35 -0.87 -28.32
CA ARG A 794 5.09 -0.58 -29.58
C ARG A 794 5.75 0.79 -29.54
N ARG A 795 5.20 1.73 -28.77
CA ARG A 795 5.78 3.06 -28.53
C ARG A 795 5.74 3.40 -27.04
N VAL A 796 6.90 3.74 -26.48
CA VAL A 796 7.02 4.26 -25.12
C VAL A 796 7.30 5.75 -25.18
N ILE A 797 6.47 6.53 -24.52
CA ILE A 797 6.61 7.97 -24.38
C ILE A 797 7.02 8.22 -22.93
N GLU A 798 8.32 8.30 -22.73
CA GLU A 798 8.87 8.67 -21.44
C GLU A 798 8.84 10.19 -21.27
N PRO A 799 8.49 10.67 -20.08
CA PRO A 799 8.75 12.04 -19.71
C PRO A 799 10.24 12.36 -19.71
N GLU A 800 10.61 13.54 -20.18
CA GLU A 800 11.73 14.25 -19.56
C GLU A 800 11.32 14.68 -18.14
N GLU A 801 11.41 13.76 -17.17
CA GLU A 801 11.28 14.12 -15.76
C GLU A 801 12.62 14.66 -15.27
N VAL A 802 12.59 15.90 -14.78
CA VAL A 802 13.68 16.51 -14.02
C VAL A 802 13.46 16.17 -12.55
N LYS A 803 14.31 15.29 -12.01
CA LYS A 803 14.20 14.79 -10.62
C LYS A 803 14.89 15.73 -9.62
N GLY A 804 14.42 16.98 -9.57
CA GLY A 804 14.92 18.01 -8.63
C GLY A 804 16.13 18.80 -9.14
N ALA A 805 16.66 19.69 -8.29
CA ALA A 805 17.67 20.69 -8.65
C ALA A 805 18.98 20.07 -9.20
N LEU A 806 19.43 18.96 -8.63
CA LEU A 806 20.66 18.29 -9.07
C LEU A 806 20.53 17.68 -10.48
N ASP A 807 19.34 17.17 -10.81
CA ASP A 807 19.04 16.59 -12.11
C ASP A 807 18.87 17.67 -13.19
N LEU A 808 18.22 18.79 -12.83
CA LEU A 808 18.10 19.96 -13.70
C LEU A 808 19.48 20.54 -14.01
N ALA A 809 20.30 20.75 -12.98
CA ALA A 809 21.64 21.28 -13.11
C ALA A 809 22.51 20.39 -14.02
N THR A 810 22.43 19.06 -13.85
CA THR A 810 23.19 18.13 -14.69
C THR A 810 22.79 18.27 -16.16
N LYS A 811 21.49 18.31 -16.46
CA LYS A 811 21.01 18.46 -17.85
C LYS A 811 21.41 19.81 -18.47
N VAL A 812 21.29 20.91 -17.72
CA VAL A 812 21.70 22.25 -18.19
C VAL A 812 23.20 22.30 -18.52
N LEU A 813 24.04 21.74 -17.64
CA LEU A 813 25.49 21.72 -17.87
C LEU A 813 25.90 20.78 -19.01
N LEU A 814 25.17 19.68 -19.25
CA LEU A 814 25.42 18.81 -20.40
C LEU A 814 25.08 19.49 -21.73
N LEU A 815 24.02 20.31 -21.79
CA LEU A 815 23.74 21.15 -22.96
C LEU A 815 24.89 22.12 -23.23
N TRP A 816 25.45 22.71 -22.17
CA TRP A 816 26.61 23.59 -22.31
C TRP A 816 27.82 22.85 -22.87
N VAL A 817 28.14 21.68 -22.32
CA VAL A 817 29.25 20.84 -22.80
C VAL A 817 29.07 20.41 -24.25
N GLU A 818 27.84 20.14 -24.69
CA GLU A 818 27.55 19.78 -26.08
C GLU A 818 27.89 20.91 -27.07
N ASP A 819 27.64 22.16 -26.67
CA ASP A 819 27.81 23.32 -27.55
C ASP A 819 29.17 24.01 -27.40
N PHE A 820 29.77 23.96 -26.21
CA PHE A 820 31.02 24.66 -25.88
C PHE A 820 32.17 23.74 -25.47
N GLY A 821 31.96 22.42 -25.36
CA GLY A 821 33.03 21.42 -25.22
C GLY A 821 33.65 21.26 -23.82
N PHE A 822 33.35 22.11 -22.85
CA PHE A 822 33.88 22.02 -21.49
C PHE A 822 32.93 22.59 -20.43
N VAL A 823 33.10 22.19 -19.17
CA VAL A 823 32.40 22.80 -18.03
C VAL A 823 33.20 22.68 -16.74
N TYR A 824 33.15 23.74 -15.94
CA TYR A 824 33.66 23.75 -14.57
C TYR A 824 32.83 24.72 -13.71
N VAL A 825 33.20 24.90 -12.44
CA VAL A 825 32.37 25.61 -11.45
C VAL A 825 32.00 27.04 -11.89
N GLU A 826 32.87 27.79 -12.56
CA GLU A 826 32.56 29.18 -12.96
C GLU A 826 31.50 29.24 -14.06
N ILE A 827 31.53 28.30 -15.01
CA ILE A 827 30.48 28.17 -16.03
C ILE A 827 29.14 27.82 -15.37
N ALA A 828 29.14 26.93 -14.37
CA ALA A 828 27.94 26.61 -13.63
C ALA A 828 27.37 27.83 -12.89
N LEU A 829 28.23 28.63 -12.24
CA LEU A 829 27.84 29.87 -11.58
C LEU A 829 27.29 30.92 -12.58
N LEU A 830 27.91 31.03 -13.76
CA LEU A 830 27.44 31.89 -14.85
C LEU A 830 26.03 31.47 -15.32
N LEU A 831 25.76 30.17 -15.36
CA LEU A 831 24.45 29.57 -15.65
C LEU A 831 23.47 29.62 -14.46
N SER A 832 23.79 30.35 -13.39
CA SER A 832 22.97 30.47 -12.17
C SER A 832 22.80 29.18 -11.38
N ILE A 833 23.81 28.31 -11.41
CA ILE A 833 23.84 27.02 -10.72
C ILE A 833 24.90 27.07 -9.62
N GLY A 834 24.48 27.08 -8.34
CA GLY A 834 25.42 27.13 -7.22
C GLY A 834 24.79 27.59 -5.91
N ARG A 835 25.61 27.99 -4.94
CA ARG A 835 25.09 28.61 -3.70
C ARG A 835 24.71 30.07 -3.97
N PRO A 836 23.65 30.61 -3.37
CA PRO A 836 23.18 31.97 -3.65
C PRO A 836 24.27 33.04 -3.56
N GLU A 837 25.16 32.94 -2.57
CA GLU A 837 26.28 33.86 -2.34
C GLU A 837 27.44 33.72 -3.34
N GLN A 838 27.48 32.64 -4.12
CA GLN A 838 28.51 32.37 -5.14
C GLN A 838 28.08 32.78 -6.55
N ILE A 839 26.76 32.92 -6.79
CA ILE A 839 26.22 33.24 -8.12
C ILE A 839 26.45 34.73 -8.39
N PRO A 840 27.11 35.11 -9.50
CA PRO A 840 27.34 36.52 -9.82
C PRO A 840 26.02 37.29 -10.02
N PRO A 841 26.00 38.60 -9.70
CA PRO A 841 24.85 39.48 -9.96
C PRO A 841 24.40 39.45 -11.42
N VAL A 842 23.13 39.78 -11.67
CA VAL A 842 22.51 39.69 -13.00
C VAL A 842 23.24 40.58 -14.01
N GLU A 843 23.65 41.76 -13.59
CA GLU A 843 24.34 42.78 -14.38
C GLU A 843 25.69 42.24 -14.89
N VAL A 844 26.45 41.59 -14.00
CA VAL A 844 27.74 40.98 -14.33
C VAL A 844 27.56 39.82 -15.30
N ARG A 845 26.56 38.95 -15.09
CA ARG A 845 26.28 37.84 -16.00
C ARG A 845 25.82 38.33 -17.38
N ALA A 846 25.01 39.38 -17.42
CA ALA A 846 24.53 39.97 -18.67
C ALA A 846 25.67 40.49 -19.55
N GLU A 847 26.66 41.17 -18.95
CA GLU A 847 27.86 41.64 -19.64
C GLU A 847 28.66 40.46 -20.23
N VAL A 848 28.88 39.40 -19.44
CA VAL A 848 29.58 38.20 -19.92
C VAL A 848 28.78 37.52 -21.04
N TRP A 849 27.45 37.46 -20.94
CA TRP A 849 26.62 36.89 -22.00
C TRP A 849 26.69 37.66 -23.31
N GLN A 850 26.80 38.99 -23.28
CA GLN A 850 26.99 39.78 -24.50
C GLN A 850 28.32 39.45 -25.17
N ARG A 851 29.40 39.30 -24.40
CA ARG A 851 30.72 38.93 -24.92
C ARG A 851 30.71 37.51 -25.52
N ILE A 852 30.09 36.54 -24.84
CA ILE A 852 29.95 35.17 -25.35
C ILE A 852 29.12 35.13 -26.62
N ARG A 853 28.01 35.90 -26.68
CA ARG A 853 27.20 36.00 -27.89
C ARG A 853 27.97 36.62 -29.05
N GLY A 854 28.83 37.61 -28.79
CA GLY A 854 29.69 38.21 -29.79
C GLY A 854 30.75 37.25 -30.34
N ALA A 855 31.40 36.50 -29.45
CA ALA A 855 32.47 35.56 -29.81
C ALA A 855 31.94 34.24 -30.42
N PHE A 856 30.79 33.74 -29.97
CA PHE A 856 30.22 32.43 -30.32
C PHE A 856 28.72 32.52 -30.68
N PRO A 857 28.33 33.29 -31.71
CA PRO A 857 26.93 33.58 -31.98
C PRO A 857 26.09 32.35 -32.32
N LYS A 858 26.66 31.35 -33.01
CA LYS A 858 25.94 30.14 -33.43
C LYS A 858 25.70 29.19 -32.26
N GLU A 859 26.74 28.91 -31.50
CA GLU A 859 26.74 28.06 -30.30
C GLU A 859 25.84 28.66 -29.23
N PHE A 860 25.90 29.99 -29.04
CA PHE A 860 25.04 30.72 -28.11
C PHE A 860 23.56 30.55 -28.45
N VAL A 861 23.16 30.77 -29.71
CA VAL A 861 21.76 30.61 -30.13
C VAL A 861 21.30 29.15 -29.98
N ARG A 862 22.13 28.18 -30.37
CA ARG A 862 21.83 26.75 -30.27
C ARG A 862 21.63 26.31 -28.81
N PHE A 863 22.54 26.72 -27.93
CA PHE A 863 22.48 26.43 -26.50
C PHE A 863 21.20 26.99 -25.87
N PHE A 864 20.92 28.29 -26.05
CA PHE A 864 19.75 28.91 -25.43
C PHE A 864 18.42 28.37 -25.98
N THR A 865 18.38 27.95 -27.24
CA THR A 865 17.21 27.27 -27.83
C THR A 865 16.95 25.92 -27.15
N LYS A 866 18.00 25.11 -26.97
CA LYS A 866 17.90 23.82 -26.27
C LYS A 866 17.54 24.01 -24.79
N LEU A 867 18.14 25.01 -24.15
CA LEU A 867 17.90 25.36 -22.76
C LEU A 867 16.44 25.81 -22.54
N GLU A 868 15.90 26.62 -23.45
CA GLU A 868 14.50 27.03 -23.42
C GLU A 868 13.56 25.82 -23.54
N SER A 869 13.86 24.89 -24.45
CA SER A 869 13.09 23.65 -24.61
C SER A 869 13.09 22.80 -23.32
N LEU A 870 14.26 22.60 -22.71
CA LEU A 870 14.43 21.86 -21.45
C LEU A 870 13.65 22.50 -20.29
N TYR A 871 13.68 23.83 -20.18
CA TYR A 871 12.93 24.56 -19.16
C TYR A 871 11.41 24.50 -19.41
N ARG A 872 10.96 24.60 -20.66
CA ARG A 872 9.54 24.39 -21.02
C ARG A 872 9.06 22.97 -20.69
N ALA A 873 9.87 21.95 -20.97
CA ALA A 873 9.56 20.56 -20.68
C ALA A 873 9.47 20.28 -19.17
N SER A 874 10.37 20.86 -18.39
CA SER A 874 10.47 20.71 -16.92
C SER A 874 9.46 21.55 -16.13
N GLY A 875 8.71 22.45 -16.78
CA GLY A 875 7.72 23.32 -16.12
C GLY A 875 8.33 24.59 -15.50
N ASN A 876 9.53 24.99 -15.94
CA ASN A 876 10.23 26.20 -15.56
C ASN A 876 9.79 27.39 -16.48
N PRO A 877 9.56 28.62 -15.97
CA PRO A 877 8.72 29.64 -16.61
C PRO A 877 9.23 30.35 -17.90
N LEU A 878 10.10 29.76 -18.73
CA LEU A 878 10.54 30.44 -19.96
C LEU A 878 9.45 30.59 -21.05
N SER A 879 8.27 29.96 -20.91
CA SER A 879 7.30 29.84 -22.01
C SER A 879 6.35 31.03 -22.26
N ARG A 880 6.55 32.20 -21.64
CA ARG A 880 5.55 33.28 -21.69
C ARG A 880 6.04 34.66 -22.16
N SER A 881 7.12 34.76 -22.93
CA SER A 881 7.46 36.05 -23.57
C SER A 881 7.42 35.96 -25.10
N LYS A 882 6.49 36.70 -25.70
CA LYS A 882 6.46 37.02 -27.13
C LYS A 882 7.68 37.90 -27.47
N HIS A 883 8.23 37.72 -28.66
CA HIS A 883 9.26 38.57 -29.25
C HIS A 883 9.02 40.07 -28.99
N PRO A 884 10.06 40.87 -28.68
CA PRO A 884 9.89 42.29 -28.43
C PRO A 884 9.57 43.03 -29.75
N ARG A 885 8.44 43.75 -29.78
CA ARG A 885 8.18 44.85 -30.73
C ARG A 885 8.57 46.18 -30.07
N PRO A 886 8.92 47.23 -30.85
CA PRO A 886 9.43 48.48 -30.31
C PRO A 886 8.32 49.45 -29.90
N SER A 887 8.66 50.33 -28.96
CA SER A 887 8.02 51.59 -28.55
C SER A 887 6.72 51.52 -27.72
N GLN A 888 6.78 52.02 -26.47
CA GLN A 888 6.06 53.22 -26.01
C GLN A 888 6.49 53.58 -24.57
N GLU A 889 6.57 54.89 -24.31
CA GLU A 889 7.17 55.55 -23.15
C GLU A 889 6.24 55.65 -21.90
N ILE A 890 6.81 56.25 -20.82
CA ILE A 890 6.18 56.99 -19.68
C ILE A 890 6.03 56.18 -18.36
N PRO A 891 6.19 56.74 -17.12
CA PRO A 891 7.04 57.82 -16.57
C PRO A 891 7.88 57.41 -15.32
N VAL A 892 8.83 58.27 -14.93
CA VAL A 892 9.68 58.18 -13.72
C VAL A 892 9.04 58.92 -12.53
N LYS A 893 9.00 58.34 -11.32
CA LYS A 893 8.97 59.10 -10.04
C LYS A 893 9.52 58.32 -8.82
N GLY A 894 10.51 58.96 -8.16
CA GLY A 894 10.89 58.83 -6.73
C GLY A 894 11.66 57.55 -6.34
N GLY A 895 12.77 57.55 -5.61
CA GLY A 895 13.41 58.57 -4.79
C GLY A 895 14.14 57.87 -3.64
N ALA A 896 15.45 57.63 -3.85
CA ALA A 896 16.57 57.54 -2.91
C ALA A 896 16.46 56.75 -1.57
N ARG A 897 17.41 55.82 -1.34
CA ARG A 897 18.59 55.95 -0.44
C ARG A 897 19.08 54.57 0.02
N GLY A 898 20.39 54.34 -0.14
CA GLY A 898 21.06 53.16 0.39
C GLY A 898 22.30 52.78 -0.43
N SER A 899 23.37 53.57 -0.30
CA SER A 899 24.67 53.28 -0.90
C SER A 899 25.28 51.99 -0.33
N GLN A 900 25.29 50.90 -1.10
CA GLN A 900 26.17 49.76 -0.85
C GLN A 900 27.46 49.93 -1.67
N LYS A 901 28.60 49.78 -0.99
CA LYS A 901 29.97 49.87 -1.55
C LYS A 901 30.20 48.83 -2.65
N PRO A 902 31.07 49.10 -3.65
CA PRO A 902 31.29 48.21 -4.79
C PRO A 902 31.99 46.89 -4.41
N PHE A 903 31.61 45.80 -5.10
CA PHE A 903 32.22 44.47 -4.99
C PHE A 903 33.43 44.37 -5.93
N ILE A 904 34.63 44.16 -5.39
CA ILE A 904 35.87 43.98 -6.15
C ILE A 904 36.16 42.47 -6.36
N TYR A 905 36.39 42.04 -7.60
CA TYR A 905 36.90 40.70 -7.98
C TYR A 905 38.15 40.88 -8.87
N ILE A 906 39.29 40.28 -8.48
CA ILE A 906 40.56 40.38 -9.21
C ILE A 906 40.85 39.03 -9.90
N LEU A 907 40.72 39.00 -11.22
CA LEU A 907 41.22 37.92 -12.08
C LEU A 907 42.73 38.10 -12.31
N LYS A 908 43.48 37.00 -12.42
CA LYS A 908 44.95 37.00 -12.45
C LYS A 908 45.45 37.72 -13.72
N GLY A 909 46.17 38.83 -13.55
CA GLY A 909 46.78 39.64 -14.62
C GLY A 909 46.88 41.15 -14.34
N HIS A 910 46.03 41.71 -13.46
CA HIS A 910 46.00 43.16 -13.20
C HIS A 910 46.52 43.56 -11.81
N ARG A 911 47.22 44.70 -11.75
CA ARG A 911 47.69 45.35 -10.50
C ARG A 911 46.63 46.27 -9.85
N GLU A 912 45.48 46.48 -10.47
CA GLU A 912 44.38 47.26 -9.89
C GLU A 912 43.04 46.51 -9.89
N PRO A 913 42.17 46.76 -8.90
CA PRO A 913 40.82 46.20 -8.84
C PRO A 913 39.96 46.72 -10.00
N LEU A 914 39.09 45.86 -10.52
CA LEU A 914 38.04 46.27 -11.46
C LEU A 914 37.05 47.19 -10.71
N GLU A 915 37.29 48.50 -10.72
CA GLU A 915 36.24 49.50 -10.55
C GLU A 915 35.54 49.68 -11.89
N LEU A 916 34.39 49.02 -12.06
CA LEU A 916 33.45 49.38 -13.11
C LEU A 916 32.81 50.70 -12.71
N GLY A 917 33.40 51.80 -13.19
CA GLY A 917 32.89 53.15 -13.01
C GLY A 917 31.45 53.27 -13.50
N ILE A 918 30.60 53.90 -12.68
CA ILE A 918 29.29 54.36 -13.10
C ILE A 918 29.51 55.63 -13.92
N SER A 919 29.62 55.51 -15.24
CA SER A 919 29.34 56.65 -16.11
C SER A 919 28.80 56.16 -17.45
N GLY A 920 27.67 56.73 -17.86
CA GLY A 920 27.05 56.46 -19.15
C GLY A 920 25.67 55.83 -19.05
N ASN A 921 24.66 56.69 -19.00
CA ASN A 921 23.29 56.35 -19.38
C ASN A 921 23.27 55.59 -20.73
N SER A 922 22.71 54.39 -20.76
CA SER A 922 21.97 53.93 -21.94
C SER A 922 20.78 53.06 -21.52
N LYS A 923 19.61 53.67 -21.69
CA LYS A 923 18.31 53.01 -21.71
C LYS A 923 18.32 51.91 -22.78
N GLY A 924 17.76 50.72 -22.47
CA GLY A 924 17.31 49.80 -23.50
C GLY A 924 17.54 48.30 -23.30
N PHE A 925 17.19 47.69 -22.15
CA PHE A 925 16.96 46.23 -22.07
C PHE A 925 15.86 45.88 -21.07
N PRO A 926 15.06 44.81 -21.30
CA PRO A 926 13.87 44.51 -20.51
C PRO A 926 14.21 43.93 -19.12
N PRO A 927 13.34 44.14 -18.12
CA PRO A 927 13.56 43.72 -16.73
C PRO A 927 13.41 42.20 -16.53
N PRO A 928 13.93 41.63 -15.42
CA PRO A 928 13.77 40.23 -15.06
C PRO A 928 12.30 39.81 -14.92
N PHE A 929 11.97 38.65 -15.49
CA PHE A 929 10.62 38.09 -15.57
C PHE A 929 10.07 37.67 -14.19
N LYS A 930 8.94 38.26 -13.76
CA LYS A 930 8.19 37.87 -12.55
C LYS A 930 7.18 36.76 -12.85
N GLY A 931 7.25 35.64 -12.12
CA GLY A 931 6.24 34.58 -12.10
C GLY A 931 6.44 33.57 -10.97
N ASN A 932 5.37 33.28 -10.21
CA ASN A 932 5.39 32.57 -8.92
C ASN A 932 5.56 31.03 -9.04
N LEU A 933 6.68 30.47 -8.54
CA LEU A 933 6.79 29.26 -7.68
C LEU A 933 8.27 28.82 -7.48
N ILE A 934 8.78 28.96 -6.24
CA ILE A 934 10.00 28.37 -5.62
C ILE A 934 11.21 28.12 -6.55
N THR A 935 11.49 29.09 -7.42
CA THR A 935 12.83 29.57 -7.74
C THR A 935 12.73 31.08 -7.57
N ASN A 936 13.71 31.72 -6.92
CA ASN A 936 13.73 33.18 -6.80
C ASN A 936 13.66 33.81 -8.21
N ALA A 937 13.20 35.06 -8.32
CA ALA A 937 12.87 35.80 -9.56
C ALA A 937 13.97 35.89 -10.66
N ASP A 938 15.08 35.17 -10.49
CA ASP A 938 16.32 35.19 -11.28
C ASP A 938 16.63 33.84 -11.99
N ASN A 939 15.72 32.86 -12.01
CA ASN A 939 15.95 31.51 -12.59
C ASN A 939 17.18 30.76 -12.02
N LYS A 940 17.46 30.90 -10.72
CA LYS A 940 18.60 30.25 -10.04
C LYS A 940 18.32 28.79 -9.69
N ILE A 941 19.31 27.91 -9.90
CA ILE A 941 19.35 26.54 -9.36
C ILE A 941 20.25 26.55 -8.12
N GLU A 942 19.63 26.72 -6.95
CA GLU A 942 20.33 26.97 -5.70
C GLU A 942 20.63 25.68 -4.93
N PHE A 943 21.86 25.57 -4.41
CA PHE A 943 22.26 24.52 -3.47
C PHE A 943 22.65 25.15 -2.13
N PHE A 944 22.23 24.51 -1.02
CA PHE A 944 22.60 24.96 0.34
C PHE A 944 23.82 24.21 0.91
N ASP A 945 24.15 23.05 0.34
CA ASP A 945 25.28 22.22 0.73
C ASP A 945 26.60 22.79 0.16
N LYS A 946 27.63 22.90 1.01
CA LYS A 946 28.99 23.29 0.61
C LYS A 946 29.63 22.30 -0.38
N LYS A 947 29.18 21.05 -0.41
CA LYS A 947 29.66 19.98 -1.32
C LYS A 947 28.82 19.83 -2.60
N TRP A 948 28.09 20.87 -3.02
CA TRP A 948 27.24 20.81 -4.22
C TRP A 948 28.01 20.50 -5.51
N TRP A 949 29.15 21.17 -5.73
CA TRP A 949 29.95 20.99 -6.95
C TRP A 949 30.55 19.58 -7.06
N PRO A 950 31.20 19.00 -6.02
CA PRO A 950 31.66 17.60 -6.07
C PRO A 950 30.54 16.60 -6.43
N LYS A 951 29.33 16.78 -5.88
CA LYS A 951 28.17 15.93 -6.19
C LYS A 951 27.72 16.07 -7.64
N LEU A 952 27.69 17.30 -8.16
CA LEU A 952 27.30 17.58 -9.53
C LEU A 952 28.37 17.10 -10.53
N PHE A 953 29.64 17.34 -10.22
CA PHE A 953 30.80 16.87 -10.99
C PHE A 953 30.84 15.34 -11.12
N ALA A 954 30.57 14.59 -10.04
CA ALA A 954 30.47 13.13 -10.11
C ALA A 954 29.37 12.65 -11.07
N ARG A 955 28.23 13.36 -11.14
CA ARG A 955 27.16 13.03 -12.11
C ARG A 955 27.55 13.38 -13.53
N LEU A 956 28.22 14.52 -13.75
CA LEU A 956 28.75 14.89 -15.06
C LEU A 956 29.77 13.85 -15.56
N ARG A 957 30.65 13.38 -14.68
CA ARG A 957 31.61 12.30 -14.97
C ARG A 957 30.96 10.98 -15.32
N LYS A 958 29.89 10.61 -14.62
CA LYS A 958 29.11 9.40 -14.93
C LYS A 958 28.36 9.54 -16.26
N ALA A 959 27.87 10.74 -16.59
CA ALA A 959 27.11 10.99 -17.80
C ALA A 959 28.00 11.10 -19.06
N ARG A 960 29.24 11.61 -18.90
CA ARG A 960 30.23 11.77 -19.98
C ARG A 960 31.58 11.19 -19.54
N PRO A 961 31.70 9.85 -19.42
CA PRO A 961 32.95 9.21 -19.06
C PRO A 961 34.03 9.39 -20.13
N ASP A 962 33.64 9.71 -21.36
CA ASP A 962 34.46 9.94 -22.55
C ASP A 962 35.30 11.24 -22.51
N LEU A 963 34.84 12.27 -21.79
CA LEU A 963 35.53 13.57 -21.78
C LEU A 963 36.71 13.58 -20.80
N PRO A 964 37.83 14.26 -21.09
CA PRO A 964 38.94 14.37 -20.14
C PRO A 964 38.55 15.19 -18.89
N VAL A 965 39.30 15.00 -17.81
CA VAL A 965 39.19 15.81 -16.58
C VAL A 965 40.33 16.81 -16.56
N PHE A 966 40.01 18.06 -16.24
CA PHE A 966 41.02 19.07 -15.96
C PHE A 966 40.80 19.70 -14.58
N GLU A 967 41.87 20.25 -14.04
CA GLU A 967 41.88 21.06 -12.83
C GLU A 967 42.29 22.49 -13.19
N VAL A 968 41.58 23.48 -12.65
CA VAL A 968 41.91 24.90 -12.79
C VAL A 968 42.04 25.56 -11.42
N GLN A 969 43.09 26.37 -11.24
CA GLN A 969 43.28 27.22 -10.08
C GLN A 969 42.59 28.56 -10.27
N ILE A 970 41.57 28.82 -9.46
CA ILE A 970 40.79 30.05 -9.46
C ILE A 970 41.07 30.87 -8.20
N ARG A 971 41.11 32.20 -8.33
CA ARG A 971 41.33 33.11 -7.18
C ARG A 971 39.98 33.48 -6.57
N THR A 972 39.81 33.20 -5.28
CA THR A 972 38.61 33.51 -4.51
C THR A 972 38.92 34.52 -3.40
N LYS A 973 37.89 35.08 -2.73
CA LYS A 973 38.07 35.94 -1.53
C LYS A 973 38.88 35.27 -0.41
N GLY A 974 38.97 33.93 -0.39
CA GLY A 974 39.76 33.15 0.57
C GLY A 974 41.11 32.65 0.04
N GLY A 975 41.60 33.17 -1.09
CA GLY A 975 42.86 32.75 -1.73
C GLY A 975 42.66 31.87 -2.97
N LEU A 976 43.75 31.27 -3.45
CA LEU A 976 43.74 30.36 -4.60
C LEU A 976 43.05 29.03 -4.24
N GLN A 977 42.01 28.66 -4.98
CA GLN A 977 41.30 27.38 -4.85
C GLN A 977 41.39 26.58 -6.15
N LYS A 978 41.53 25.26 -6.01
CA LYS A 978 41.49 24.33 -7.13
C LYS A 978 40.07 23.84 -7.37
N THR A 979 39.62 23.86 -8.62
CA THR A 979 38.35 23.27 -9.04
C THR A 979 38.56 22.34 -10.22
N ARG A 980 37.75 21.29 -10.29
CA ARG A 980 37.78 20.32 -11.39
C ARG A 980 36.66 20.59 -12.38
N GLY A 981 36.92 20.29 -13.65
CA GLY A 981 35.99 20.36 -14.78
C GLY A 981 36.12 19.14 -15.68
N ILE A 982 35.19 19.00 -16.62
CA ILE A 982 35.25 17.99 -17.68
C ILE A 982 35.24 18.67 -19.05
N GLY A 983 35.90 18.06 -20.03
CA GLY A 983 36.01 18.57 -21.39
C GLY A 983 37.43 18.94 -21.78
N ASP A 984 37.60 19.32 -23.03
CA ASP A 984 38.92 19.63 -23.61
C ASP A 984 39.47 20.96 -23.06
N ILE A 985 40.68 20.90 -22.50
CA ILE A 985 41.38 22.05 -21.92
C ILE A 985 41.69 23.10 -22.99
N LYS A 986 41.98 22.69 -24.24
CA LYS A 986 42.29 23.60 -25.33
C LYS A 986 41.04 24.38 -25.76
N THR A 987 39.91 23.70 -25.89
CA THR A 987 38.60 24.33 -26.12
C THR A 987 38.25 25.33 -25.02
N ALA A 988 38.51 25.00 -23.75
CA ALA A 988 38.31 25.93 -22.64
C ALA A 988 39.19 27.18 -22.74
N GLN A 989 40.46 27.01 -23.11
CA GLN A 989 41.39 28.12 -23.30
C GLN A 989 41.00 29.01 -24.48
N ASP A 990 40.65 28.41 -25.62
CA ASP A 990 40.24 29.15 -26.82
C ASP A 990 38.95 29.95 -26.55
N PHE A 991 38.03 29.39 -25.76
CA PHE A 991 36.83 30.09 -25.28
C PHE A 991 37.18 31.40 -24.56
N TYR A 992 38.07 31.37 -23.57
CA TYR A 992 38.42 32.57 -22.81
C TYR A 992 39.27 33.56 -23.61
N ARG A 993 40.15 33.10 -24.52
CA ARG A 993 40.88 33.99 -25.44
C ARG A 993 39.92 34.76 -26.34
N ALA A 994 38.90 34.09 -26.86
CA ALA A 994 37.88 34.72 -27.70
C ALA A 994 37.02 35.75 -26.94
N LEU A 995 36.93 35.65 -25.61
CA LEU A 995 36.31 36.65 -24.74
C LEU A 995 37.24 37.82 -24.37
N GLY A 996 38.46 37.85 -24.92
CA GLY A 996 39.46 38.89 -24.64
C GLY A 996 40.08 38.78 -23.24
N ARG A 997 40.15 37.57 -22.67
CA ARG A 997 40.77 37.32 -21.35
C ARG A 997 42.16 36.70 -21.55
N GLU A 998 43.17 37.30 -20.92
CA GLU A 998 44.47 36.64 -20.76
C GLU A 998 44.34 35.43 -19.82
N ILE A 999 44.91 34.30 -20.24
CA ILE A 999 44.82 33.02 -19.50
C ILE A 999 46.23 32.64 -19.07
N ASP A 1000 46.42 32.45 -17.76
CA ASP A 1000 47.63 31.82 -17.24
C ASP A 1000 47.56 30.31 -17.49
N PHE A 1001 48.28 29.82 -18.50
CA PHE A 1001 48.33 28.40 -18.86
C PHE A 1001 48.76 27.52 -17.68
N ASN A 1002 49.58 28.02 -16.75
CA ASN A 1002 50.03 27.24 -15.59
C ASN A 1002 48.92 26.98 -14.57
N SER A 1003 47.81 27.73 -14.66
CA SER A 1003 46.66 27.57 -13.78
C SER A 1003 45.70 26.45 -14.22
N TRP A 1004 45.87 25.89 -15.42
CA TRP A 1004 45.06 24.79 -15.94
C TRP A 1004 45.92 23.54 -16.14
N ARG A 1005 45.47 22.39 -15.65
CA ARG A 1005 46.20 21.13 -15.76
C ARG A 1005 45.26 20.00 -16.08
N GLU A 1006 45.59 19.18 -17.06
CA GLU A 1006 44.90 17.91 -17.26
C GLU A 1006 45.16 16.99 -16.07
N VAL A 1007 44.12 16.30 -15.63
CA VAL A 1007 44.22 15.25 -14.63
C VAL A 1007 44.31 13.94 -15.37
N VAL A 1008 45.53 13.42 -15.51
CA VAL A 1008 45.76 12.08 -16.08
C VAL A 1008 45.18 11.07 -15.09
N ASN A 1009 44.10 10.39 -15.48
CA ASN A 1009 43.53 9.32 -14.67
C ASN A 1009 44.50 8.11 -14.69
N VAL A 1010 44.88 7.62 -13.51
CA VAL A 1010 45.29 6.22 -13.28
C VAL A 1010 44.04 5.43 -12.90
#